data_AF-A0A849RA31-F1
#
_entry.id   AF-A0A849RA31-F1
#
_cell.length_a   1.000
_cell.length_b   1.000
_cell.length_c   1.000
_cell.angle_alpha   90.00
_cell.angle_beta   90.00
_cell.angle_gamma   90.00
#
_symmetry.space_group_name_H-M   'P 1'
#
loop_
_entity.id
_entity.type
_entity.pdbx_description
1 polymer ?
#
loop_
_entity_poly.entity_id
_entity_poly.type
_entity_poly.pdbx_seq_one_letter_code
_entity_poly.pdbx_strand_id
1 'polypeptide(L)'
;MNNSHKIIGKMFCLLMLLALGLGNVQAEKILLKGGVSSKINQDQIKAKIDELNAKQGTDEAIKTQLLPLYQSALDNLTNIETYAEKTAEFEQAIKRSPEKTKKLQREIGQGQQKLARQRAEDFTGISDEELEQRLILEKEKISSLDEQIKQLEKELILQNDRPQQIRQETITVQQALEAAQKKLEMPAIPVSKQESDALQVQRTTLIDARNAELKMLSAEANSNLIRVELLKAELQLLNIQKDSLSPTTSAIENLVNERRQQEAANLENELAQAEKTASGKHSLIHQVAQENIQYSRDLQTITAKIETYSELKTKVDAEASQIEADFQSAEKKISLAGLSPVLGKILREQRRNLVSQDQLILESDAIQNETALTSLEQFKVEDKLKLISDMDVYLKDLVAQQVNKAVPADERMKVQAELRVLLNNQKDLLNRLSVADTTYLRTLGDFDFSKQQMQIQANKFASYLDERLLWVPSSTPIDSTYLSGLYDSIRWLLSPLNWAALIKDTALIAWKNLFLTVVALLGSAVLPMGRNWAKRELLAIAEKIEKIYTDNFYHTLKALAYTLILVLPLPIFVYFLGWFLSGNSHGAAFSKAVGLGLQSTAIPLFVLQFFYRLFATNGIAIRHFQWQKDSANLLQRQAAWLRFVIVPGVFIINTTGASAVSSHSDNLGRLALILLTVALSVFFARLLNPTTGLLKGYIKNNSDDWFVKLRYIWYPVVISIPLVIAGFAVSGYYLSALELQQKLVVTVRLIFSVVIIHEMVIRWLTLVNRQLALKNARQKR
;
A
#
# COMPACT_ATOMS: atom_id res chain seq x y z
N MET A 1 -18.24 29.78 -31.66
CA MET A 1 -19.34 29.66 -30.66
C MET A 1 -20.14 28.35 -30.74
N ASN A 2 -19.79 27.34 -31.57
CA ASN A 2 -20.56 26.09 -31.69
C ASN A 2 -19.79 24.81 -31.24
N ASN A 3 -18.57 24.95 -30.70
CA ASN A 3 -17.67 23.81 -30.45
C ASN A 3 -17.59 23.34 -28.99
N SER A 4 -17.82 24.21 -27.99
CA SER A 4 -17.75 23.82 -26.57
C SER A 4 -18.86 22.83 -26.17
N HIS A 5 -20.05 22.95 -26.78
CA HIS A 5 -21.16 22.00 -26.57
C HIS A 5 -20.93 20.62 -27.21
N LYS A 6 -20.17 20.55 -28.32
CA LYS A 6 -19.86 19.29 -29.03
C LYS A 6 -18.89 18.40 -28.25
N ILE A 7 -17.99 18.98 -27.47
CA ILE A 7 -16.97 18.25 -26.70
C ILE A 7 -17.60 17.62 -25.45
N ILE A 8 -18.49 18.34 -24.76
CA ILE A 8 -19.21 17.85 -23.56
C ILE A 8 -20.08 16.64 -23.91
N GLY A 9 -20.71 16.62 -25.09
CA GLY A 9 -21.50 15.47 -25.55
C GLY A 9 -20.67 14.25 -25.96
N LYS A 10 -19.50 14.45 -26.58
CA LYS A 10 -18.63 13.34 -27.03
C LYS A 10 -17.86 12.66 -25.90
N MET A 11 -17.49 13.39 -24.86
CA MET A 11 -16.76 12.84 -23.70
C MET A 11 -17.65 11.97 -22.80
N PHE A 12 -18.98 12.19 -22.84
CA PHE A 12 -19.96 11.48 -22.02
C PHE A 12 -20.35 10.09 -22.57
N CYS A 13 -20.28 9.90 -23.90
CA CYS A 13 -20.60 8.62 -24.54
C CYS A 13 -19.56 7.51 -24.30
N LEU A 14 -18.30 7.85 -24.00
CA LEU A 14 -17.22 6.86 -23.84
C LEU A 14 -17.31 6.08 -22.51
N LEU A 15 -17.99 6.63 -21.50
CA LEU A 15 -18.11 6.05 -20.15
C LEU A 15 -19.27 5.06 -19.99
N MET A 16 -20.22 5.04 -20.93
CA MET A 16 -21.45 4.25 -20.83
C MET A 16 -21.32 2.82 -21.40
N LEU A 17 -20.25 2.53 -22.15
CA LEU A 17 -20.07 1.30 -22.92
C LEU A 17 -19.39 0.14 -22.16
N LEU A 18 -19.02 0.32 -20.89
CA LEU A 18 -18.20 -0.64 -20.12
C LEU A 18 -18.97 -1.49 -19.09
N ALA A 19 -20.30 -1.41 -19.02
CA ALA A 19 -21.07 -1.90 -17.86
C ALA A 19 -21.92 -3.18 -18.05
N LEU A 20 -21.76 -3.98 -19.10
CA LEU A 20 -22.64 -5.14 -19.32
C LEU A 20 -21.90 -6.40 -19.80
N GLY A 21 -21.74 -7.38 -18.91
CA GLY A 21 -21.46 -8.76 -19.28
C GLY A 21 -21.19 -9.67 -18.08
N LEU A 22 -22.04 -10.69 -17.86
CA LEU A 22 -21.70 -12.13 -17.87
C LEU A 22 -22.85 -12.98 -17.29
N GLY A 23 -23.10 -14.13 -17.93
CA GLY A 23 -24.18 -15.09 -17.64
C GLY A 23 -23.72 -16.38 -16.95
N ASN A 24 -24.71 -17.13 -16.45
CA ASN A 24 -24.58 -18.34 -15.63
C ASN A 24 -24.35 -19.64 -16.43
N VAL A 25 -23.73 -20.63 -15.79
CA VAL A 25 -23.61 -22.04 -16.24
C VAL A 25 -24.08 -22.98 -15.13
N GLN A 26 -24.79 -24.05 -15.49
CA GLN A 26 -25.32 -25.07 -14.60
C GLN A 26 -24.86 -26.45 -15.10
N ALA A 27 -24.45 -27.33 -14.18
CA ALA A 27 -23.85 -28.64 -14.47
C ALA A 27 -24.74 -29.80 -13.98
N GLU A 28 -24.76 -30.89 -14.73
CA GLU A 28 -25.47 -32.14 -14.42
C GLU A 28 -24.47 -33.33 -14.45
N LYS A 29 -24.78 -34.40 -13.72
CA LYS A 29 -23.84 -35.42 -13.22
C LYS A 29 -24.36 -36.82 -13.54
N ILE A 30 -23.60 -37.70 -14.21
CA ILE A 30 -23.95 -39.14 -14.39
C ILE A 30 -22.69 -40.04 -14.33
N LEU A 31 -22.92 -41.30 -13.94
CA LEU A 31 -22.04 -42.38 -13.46
C LEU A 31 -21.31 -43.20 -14.53
N LEU A 32 -20.12 -43.69 -14.15
CA LEU A 32 -19.20 -44.52 -14.93
C LEU A 32 -19.54 -46.03 -14.89
N LYS A 33 -19.34 -46.72 -16.02
CA LYS A 33 -19.14 -48.18 -16.10
C LYS A 33 -17.82 -48.50 -16.79
N GLY A 34 -17.07 -49.44 -16.20
CA GLY A 34 -15.75 -49.85 -16.65
C GLY A 34 -15.72 -51.07 -17.58
N GLY A 35 -14.60 -51.18 -18.27
CA GLY A 35 -14.13 -52.29 -19.10
C GLY A 35 -12.97 -51.81 -20.00
N VAL A 36 -12.01 -52.58 -20.50
CA VAL A 36 -11.50 -53.97 -20.36
C VAL A 36 -10.05 -53.85 -20.89
N SER A 37 -9.06 -54.42 -20.19
CA SER A 37 -7.62 -54.33 -20.53
C SER A 37 -7.19 -55.41 -21.53
N SER A 38 -6.51 -55.00 -22.62
CA SER A 38 -5.64 -55.86 -23.45
C SER A 38 -4.23 -55.27 -23.39
N LYS A 39 -3.29 -56.01 -22.79
CA LYS A 39 -1.92 -55.54 -22.49
C LYS A 39 -1.09 -55.36 -23.77
N ILE A 40 -0.97 -54.10 -24.21
CA ILE A 40 0.00 -53.65 -25.22
C ILE A 40 1.28 -53.24 -24.46
N ASN A 41 2.46 -53.75 -24.86
CA ASN A 41 3.73 -53.49 -24.16
C ASN A 41 4.56 -52.38 -24.83
N GLN A 42 5.32 -51.61 -24.03
CA GLN A 42 6.09 -50.44 -24.47
C GLN A 42 7.16 -50.81 -25.52
N ASP A 43 7.84 -51.95 -25.35
CA ASP A 43 8.84 -52.46 -26.29
C ASP A 43 8.25 -52.82 -27.66
N GLN A 44 6.98 -53.28 -27.67
CA GLN A 44 6.28 -53.60 -28.92
C GLN A 44 5.91 -52.34 -29.71
N ILE A 45 5.63 -51.23 -29.03
CA ILE A 45 5.36 -49.94 -29.68
C ILE A 45 6.67 -49.31 -30.19
N LYS A 46 7.76 -49.37 -29.41
CA LYS A 46 9.09 -48.90 -29.84
C LYS A 46 9.58 -49.65 -31.09
N ALA A 47 9.49 -50.98 -31.08
CA ALA A 47 9.84 -51.79 -32.24
C ALA A 47 9.02 -51.43 -33.49
N LYS A 48 7.73 -51.10 -33.35
CA LYS A 48 6.88 -50.62 -34.46
C LYS A 48 7.30 -49.25 -34.98
N ILE A 49 7.73 -48.33 -34.10
CA ILE A 49 8.26 -47.02 -34.49
C ILE A 49 9.59 -47.18 -35.25
N ASP A 50 10.47 -48.05 -34.78
CA ASP A 50 11.76 -48.33 -35.42
C ASP A 50 11.60 -49.02 -36.78
N GLU A 51 10.67 -49.98 -36.89
CA GLU A 51 10.33 -50.63 -38.17
C GLU A 51 9.75 -49.62 -39.17
N LEU A 52 8.87 -48.72 -38.71
CA LEU A 52 8.35 -47.63 -39.54
C LEU A 52 9.50 -46.75 -40.03
N ASN A 53 10.43 -46.34 -39.17
CA ASN A 53 11.55 -45.48 -39.54
C ASN A 53 12.53 -46.15 -40.52
N ALA A 54 12.84 -47.44 -40.33
CA ALA A 54 13.85 -48.18 -41.08
C ALA A 54 13.44 -48.61 -42.51
N LYS A 55 12.14 -48.73 -42.84
CA LYS A 55 11.70 -49.09 -44.20
C LYS A 55 11.95 -47.97 -45.23
N GLN A 56 12.91 -48.18 -46.13
CA GLN A 56 13.12 -47.36 -47.33
C GLN A 56 12.01 -47.65 -48.37
N GLY A 57 11.38 -46.60 -48.91
CA GLY A 57 10.29 -46.71 -49.89
C GLY A 57 8.86 -46.74 -49.32
N THR A 58 8.69 -46.49 -48.02
CA THR A 58 7.35 -46.26 -47.42
C THR A 58 6.86 -44.86 -47.80
N ASP A 59 5.61 -44.75 -48.25
CA ASP A 59 4.97 -43.47 -48.58
C ASP A 59 5.09 -42.48 -47.40
N GLU A 60 5.72 -41.34 -47.66
CA GLU A 60 6.04 -40.31 -46.66
C GLU A 60 4.75 -39.80 -45.98
N ALA A 61 3.62 -39.85 -46.69
CA ALA A 61 2.28 -39.55 -46.18
C ALA A 61 1.82 -40.53 -45.07
N ILE A 62 2.10 -41.83 -45.21
CA ILE A 62 1.70 -42.86 -44.24
C ILE A 62 2.56 -42.75 -42.96
N LYS A 63 3.86 -42.51 -43.11
CA LYS A 63 4.76 -42.22 -41.97
C LYS A 63 4.29 -41.01 -41.17
N THR A 64 3.91 -39.94 -41.86
CA THR A 64 3.43 -38.70 -41.25
C THR A 64 2.14 -38.89 -40.45
N GLN A 65 1.31 -39.88 -40.81
CA GLN A 65 0.05 -40.18 -40.11
C GLN A 65 0.21 -41.18 -38.94
N LEU A 66 1.03 -42.23 -39.10
CA LEU A 66 1.13 -43.31 -38.10
C LEU A 66 2.09 -43.00 -36.94
N LEU A 67 3.17 -42.29 -37.21
CA LEU A 67 4.23 -42.04 -36.23
C LEU A 67 3.72 -41.23 -35.02
N PRO A 68 2.90 -40.16 -35.17
CA PRO A 68 2.30 -39.46 -34.03
C PRO A 68 1.37 -40.33 -33.18
N LEU A 69 0.66 -41.29 -33.79
CA LEU A 69 -0.25 -42.18 -33.07
C LEU A 69 0.51 -43.17 -32.16
N TYR A 70 1.58 -43.77 -32.69
CA TYR A 70 2.42 -44.66 -31.91
C TYR A 70 3.25 -43.92 -30.84
N GLN A 71 3.72 -42.70 -31.13
CA GLN A 71 4.34 -41.84 -30.12
C GLN A 71 3.36 -41.49 -29.00
N SER A 72 2.13 -41.07 -29.33
CA SER A 72 1.09 -40.80 -28.34
C SER A 72 0.77 -42.03 -27.49
N ALA A 73 0.74 -43.23 -28.09
CA ALA A 73 0.54 -44.47 -27.35
C ALA A 73 1.71 -44.79 -26.40
N LEU A 74 2.94 -44.48 -26.81
CA LEU A 74 4.13 -44.64 -25.98
C LEU A 74 4.10 -43.71 -24.76
N ASP A 75 3.75 -42.43 -24.97
CA ASP A 75 3.60 -41.43 -23.91
C ASP A 75 2.52 -41.85 -22.90
N ASN A 76 1.39 -42.40 -23.40
CA ASN A 76 0.34 -42.93 -22.55
C ASN A 76 0.84 -44.08 -21.66
N LEU A 77 1.64 -45.00 -22.19
CA LEU A 77 2.23 -46.09 -21.41
C LEU A 77 3.20 -45.58 -20.34
N THR A 78 4.03 -44.59 -20.65
CA THR A 78 4.93 -43.95 -19.66
C THR A 78 4.15 -43.22 -18.57
N ASN A 79 3.04 -42.57 -18.93
CA ASN A 79 2.16 -41.93 -17.95
C ASN A 79 1.51 -42.96 -17.02
N ILE A 80 1.12 -44.14 -17.52
CA ILE A 80 0.57 -45.22 -16.69
C ILE A 80 1.56 -45.63 -15.59
N GLU A 81 2.84 -45.85 -15.95
CA GLU A 81 3.89 -46.20 -14.99
C GLU A 81 4.07 -45.09 -13.94
N THR A 82 4.16 -43.84 -14.38
CA THR A 82 4.28 -42.68 -13.48
C THR A 82 3.09 -42.58 -12.50
N TYR A 83 1.86 -42.81 -12.98
CA TYR A 83 0.67 -42.79 -12.13
C TYR A 83 0.65 -43.98 -11.17
N ALA A 84 1.11 -45.15 -11.60
CA ALA A 84 1.21 -46.33 -10.73
C ALA A 84 2.22 -46.11 -9.59
N GLU A 85 3.38 -45.51 -9.88
CA GLU A 85 4.39 -45.14 -8.87
C GLU A 85 3.83 -44.17 -7.84
N LYS A 86 3.20 -43.07 -8.28
CA LYS A 86 2.56 -42.09 -7.39
C LYS A 86 1.43 -42.71 -6.55
N THR A 87 0.64 -43.60 -7.14
CA THR A 87 -0.41 -44.34 -6.41
C THR A 87 0.21 -45.15 -5.27
N ALA A 88 1.31 -45.87 -5.54
CA ALA A 88 2.00 -46.65 -4.53
C ALA A 88 2.60 -45.77 -3.42
N GLU A 89 3.11 -44.58 -3.75
CA GLU A 89 3.60 -43.60 -2.78
C GLU A 89 2.47 -43.14 -1.83
N PHE A 90 1.30 -42.76 -2.37
CA PHE A 90 0.16 -42.35 -1.55
C PHE A 90 -0.39 -43.48 -0.68
N GLU A 91 -0.47 -44.70 -1.21
CA GLU A 91 -0.85 -45.88 -0.43
C GLU A 91 0.16 -46.19 0.70
N GLN A 92 1.46 -45.96 0.47
CA GLN A 92 2.47 -46.08 1.52
C GLN A 92 2.34 -44.98 2.58
N ALA A 93 2.03 -43.74 2.20
CA ALA A 93 1.80 -42.64 3.13
C ALA A 93 0.64 -42.95 4.08
N ILE A 94 -0.46 -43.52 3.57
CA ILE A 94 -1.62 -43.95 4.38
C ILE A 94 -1.20 -44.95 5.47
N LYS A 95 -0.26 -45.86 5.16
CA LYS A 95 0.20 -46.89 6.10
C LYS A 95 1.21 -46.36 7.12
N ARG A 96 2.16 -45.53 6.71
CA ARG A 96 3.32 -45.12 7.54
C ARG A 96 3.10 -43.84 8.35
N SER A 97 2.35 -42.88 7.82
CA SER A 97 2.18 -41.55 8.43
C SER A 97 1.47 -41.56 9.80
N PRO A 98 0.48 -42.43 10.09
CA PRO A 98 -0.13 -42.49 11.42
C PRO A 98 0.85 -42.88 12.53
N GLU A 99 1.78 -43.81 12.26
CA GLU A 99 2.80 -44.22 13.23
C GLU A 99 3.80 -43.09 13.51
N LYS A 100 4.24 -42.39 12.46
CA LYS A 100 5.09 -41.20 12.58
C LYS A 100 4.39 -40.09 13.38
N THR A 101 3.13 -39.82 13.08
CA THR A 101 2.33 -38.80 13.77
C THR A 101 2.22 -39.09 15.27
N LYS A 102 1.96 -40.36 15.64
CA LYS A 102 1.94 -40.76 17.06
C LYS A 102 3.29 -40.59 17.74
N LYS A 103 4.40 -40.86 17.04
CA LYS A 103 5.75 -40.62 17.57
C LYS A 103 5.99 -39.14 17.83
N LEU A 104 5.68 -38.28 16.86
CA LEU A 104 5.80 -36.82 16.99
C LEU A 104 4.94 -36.27 18.13
N GLN A 105 3.70 -36.75 18.29
CA GLN A 105 2.84 -36.35 19.41
C GLN A 105 3.44 -36.67 20.78
N ARG A 106 4.19 -37.77 20.92
CA ARG A 106 4.92 -38.07 22.16
C ARG A 106 6.08 -37.11 22.37
N GLU A 107 6.85 -36.81 21.32
CA GLU A 107 7.95 -35.85 21.37
C GLU A 107 7.46 -34.43 21.72
N ILE A 108 6.32 -34.02 21.15
CA ILE A 108 5.60 -32.77 21.49
C ILE A 108 5.27 -32.72 22.98
N GLY A 109 4.66 -33.78 23.53
CA GLY A 109 4.30 -33.82 24.95
C GLY A 109 5.53 -33.75 25.87
N GLN A 110 6.61 -34.42 25.50
CA GLN A 110 7.89 -34.34 26.23
C GLN A 110 8.51 -32.94 26.14
N GLY A 111 8.48 -32.31 24.95
CA GLY A 111 8.96 -30.95 24.72
C GLY A 111 8.21 -29.93 25.57
N GLN A 112 6.88 -29.99 25.60
CA GLN A 112 6.04 -29.11 26.42
C GLN A 112 6.33 -29.27 27.92
N GLN A 113 6.51 -30.51 28.38
CA GLN A 113 6.86 -30.77 29.78
C GLN A 113 8.26 -30.25 30.14
N LYS A 114 9.23 -30.34 29.21
CA LYS A 114 10.57 -29.78 29.37
C LYS A 114 10.52 -28.27 29.47
N LEU A 115 9.77 -27.61 28.58
CA LEU A 115 9.56 -26.16 28.56
C LEU A 115 8.96 -25.66 29.88
N ALA A 116 7.94 -26.35 30.40
CA ALA A 116 7.31 -26.00 31.68
C ALA A 116 8.24 -26.18 32.91
N ARG A 117 9.31 -26.97 32.78
CA ARG A 117 10.26 -27.27 33.88
C ARG A 117 11.60 -26.53 33.72
N GLN A 118 11.79 -25.81 32.62
CA GLN A 118 13.03 -25.10 32.32
C GLN A 118 13.25 -23.99 33.35
N ARG A 119 14.38 -24.04 34.07
CA ARG A 119 14.81 -22.96 34.95
C ARG A 119 15.70 -21.99 34.17
N ALA A 120 15.73 -20.73 34.59
CA ALA A 120 16.70 -19.78 34.07
C ALA A 120 18.11 -20.31 34.36
N GLU A 121 18.90 -20.52 33.30
CA GLU A 121 20.33 -20.79 33.42
C GLU A 121 21.03 -19.56 34.02
N ASP A 122 21.99 -19.79 34.91
CA ASP A 122 22.82 -18.74 35.48
C ASP A 122 24.05 -18.53 34.58
N PHE A 123 24.15 -17.34 34.00
CA PHE A 123 25.20 -16.95 33.05
C PHE A 123 26.26 -16.02 33.68
N THR A 124 26.16 -15.73 34.98
CA THR A 124 27.00 -14.72 35.65
C THR A 124 28.50 -14.99 35.60
N GLY A 125 28.93 -16.26 35.48
CA GLY A 125 30.34 -16.66 35.43
C GLY A 125 30.97 -16.79 34.04
N ILE A 126 30.22 -16.52 32.96
CA ILE A 126 30.70 -16.67 31.56
C ILE A 126 31.30 -15.35 31.07
N SER A 127 32.33 -15.40 30.21
CA SER A 127 32.94 -14.20 29.61
C SER A 127 32.02 -13.53 28.56
N ASP A 128 32.26 -12.25 28.26
CA ASP A 128 31.44 -11.51 27.29
C ASP A 128 31.56 -12.07 25.86
N GLU A 129 32.77 -12.43 25.45
CA GLU A 129 33.03 -13.05 24.14
C GLU A 129 32.31 -14.39 23.99
N GLU A 130 32.28 -15.23 25.04
CA GLU A 130 31.56 -16.50 25.04
C GLU A 130 30.04 -16.30 25.04
N LEU A 131 29.53 -15.29 25.75
CA LEU A 131 28.10 -14.95 25.75
C LEU A 131 27.63 -14.44 24.38
N GLU A 132 28.41 -13.58 23.72
CA GLU A 132 28.09 -13.09 22.38
C GLU A 132 28.14 -14.21 21.34
N GLN A 133 29.14 -15.09 21.38
CA GLN A 133 29.19 -16.26 20.51
C GLN A 133 28.01 -17.19 20.74
N ARG A 134 27.64 -17.45 21.99
CA ARG A 134 26.48 -18.29 22.32
C ARG A 134 25.18 -17.65 21.83
N LEU A 135 25.05 -16.34 21.96
CA LEU A 135 23.89 -15.60 21.45
C LEU A 135 23.75 -15.75 19.93
N ILE A 136 24.87 -15.64 19.18
CA ILE A 136 24.89 -15.84 17.72
C ILE A 136 24.43 -17.26 17.37
N LEU A 137 24.98 -18.28 18.04
CA LEU A 137 24.62 -19.67 17.77
C LEU A 137 23.15 -19.98 18.07
N GLU A 138 22.60 -19.47 19.17
CA GLU A 138 21.18 -19.65 19.48
C GLU A 138 20.26 -18.91 18.49
N LYS A 139 20.64 -17.70 18.05
CA LYS A 139 19.91 -16.97 17.00
C LYS A 139 19.96 -17.68 15.65
N GLU A 140 21.09 -18.28 15.29
CA GLU A 140 21.22 -19.07 14.06
C GLU A 140 20.32 -20.31 14.09
N LYS A 141 20.26 -21.02 15.24
CA LYS A 141 19.30 -22.13 15.41
C LYS A 141 17.86 -21.67 15.24
N ILE A 142 17.47 -20.56 15.87
CA ILE A 142 16.12 -19.99 15.71
C ILE A 142 15.84 -19.68 14.24
N SER A 143 16.78 -19.04 13.53
CA SER A 143 16.65 -18.75 12.10
C SER A 143 16.48 -20.03 11.27
N SER A 144 17.23 -21.08 11.58
CA SER A 144 17.13 -22.38 10.88
C SER A 144 15.79 -23.07 11.12
N LEU A 145 15.22 -22.93 12.33
CA LEU A 145 13.89 -23.44 12.67
C LEU A 145 12.81 -22.63 11.95
N ASP A 146 12.96 -21.31 11.87
CA ASP A 146 12.02 -20.43 11.15
C ASP A 146 11.96 -20.75 9.66
N GLU A 147 13.09 -21.06 9.04
CA GLU A 147 13.11 -21.49 7.63
C GLU A 147 12.36 -22.82 7.45
N GLN A 148 12.58 -23.79 8.34
CA GLN A 148 11.88 -25.09 8.29
C GLN A 148 10.38 -24.94 8.54
N ILE A 149 9.98 -24.11 9.51
CA ILE A 149 8.58 -23.79 9.79
C ILE A 149 7.93 -23.18 8.54
N LYS A 150 8.59 -22.20 7.92
CA LYS A 150 8.08 -21.54 6.70
C LYS A 150 7.93 -22.51 5.52
N GLN A 151 8.87 -23.44 5.36
CA GLN A 151 8.78 -24.49 4.32
C GLN A 151 7.60 -25.43 4.58
N LEU A 152 7.43 -25.90 5.82
CA LEU A 152 6.31 -26.77 6.22
C LEU A 152 4.95 -26.05 6.15
N GLU A 153 4.88 -24.79 6.53
CA GLU A 153 3.67 -23.96 6.39
C GLU A 153 3.24 -23.83 4.93
N LYS A 154 4.21 -23.59 4.02
CA LYS A 154 3.95 -23.55 2.59
C LYS A 154 3.41 -24.88 2.08
N GLU A 155 4.01 -26.00 2.48
CA GLU A 155 3.52 -27.33 2.10
C GLU A 155 2.14 -27.63 2.69
N LEU A 156 1.89 -27.24 3.93
CA LEU A 156 0.60 -27.39 4.60
C LEU A 156 -0.49 -26.58 3.89
N ILE A 157 -0.20 -25.36 3.43
CA ILE A 157 -1.13 -24.56 2.61
C ILE A 157 -1.45 -25.31 1.32
N LEU A 158 -0.42 -25.74 0.57
CA LEU A 158 -0.61 -26.51 -0.67
C LEU A 158 -1.46 -27.77 -0.44
N GLN A 159 -1.21 -28.53 0.63
CA GLN A 159 -1.97 -29.73 0.95
C GLN A 159 -3.41 -29.44 1.40
N ASN A 160 -3.69 -28.29 2.02
CA ASN A 160 -5.06 -27.91 2.39
C ASN A 160 -5.90 -27.50 1.17
N ASP A 161 -5.29 -26.92 0.13
CA ASP A 161 -6.00 -26.51 -1.09
C ASP A 161 -6.15 -27.67 -2.11
N ARG A 162 -5.25 -28.66 -2.03
CA ARG A 162 -5.20 -29.81 -2.95
C ARG A 162 -6.53 -30.57 -3.12
N PRO A 163 -7.38 -30.81 -2.11
CA PRO A 163 -8.64 -31.53 -2.28
C PRO A 163 -9.60 -30.88 -3.30
N GLN A 164 -9.62 -29.55 -3.42
CA GLN A 164 -10.44 -28.89 -4.43
C GLN A 164 -9.90 -29.12 -5.84
N GLN A 165 -8.57 -29.06 -6.00
CA GLN A 165 -7.89 -29.34 -7.27
C GLN A 165 -8.09 -30.79 -7.71
N ILE A 166 -7.92 -31.75 -6.81
CA ILE A 166 -8.15 -33.17 -7.10
C ILE A 166 -9.58 -33.40 -7.59
N ARG A 167 -10.59 -32.73 -7.00
CA ARG A 167 -11.98 -32.84 -7.47
C ARG A 167 -12.14 -32.32 -8.90
N GLN A 168 -11.53 -31.19 -9.24
CA GLN A 168 -11.58 -30.63 -10.58
C GLN A 168 -10.85 -31.52 -11.60
N GLU A 169 -9.63 -31.97 -11.27
CA GLU A 169 -8.85 -32.91 -12.08
C GLU A 169 -9.59 -34.24 -12.28
N THR A 170 -10.24 -34.76 -11.24
CA THR A 170 -11.05 -35.99 -11.35
C THR A 170 -12.17 -35.81 -12.36
N ILE A 171 -12.88 -34.68 -12.34
CA ILE A 171 -13.98 -34.41 -13.29
C ILE A 171 -13.43 -34.30 -14.73
N THR A 172 -12.33 -33.58 -14.94
CA THR A 172 -11.76 -33.40 -16.29
C THR A 172 -11.25 -34.73 -16.86
N VAL A 173 -10.59 -35.54 -16.04
CA VAL A 173 -10.11 -36.87 -16.43
C VAL A 173 -11.28 -37.82 -16.71
N GLN A 174 -12.37 -37.76 -15.93
CA GLN A 174 -13.59 -38.54 -16.20
C GLN A 174 -14.22 -38.17 -17.55
N GLN A 175 -14.37 -36.88 -17.85
CA GLN A 175 -14.89 -36.42 -19.15
C GLN A 175 -13.99 -36.86 -20.31
N ALA A 176 -12.67 -36.78 -20.13
CA ALA A 176 -11.70 -37.23 -21.14
C ALA A 176 -11.77 -38.74 -21.36
N LEU A 177 -11.95 -39.52 -20.29
CA LEU A 177 -12.13 -40.97 -20.34
C LEU A 177 -13.42 -41.34 -21.10
N GLU A 178 -14.55 -40.71 -20.78
CA GLU A 178 -15.83 -40.93 -21.49
C GLU A 178 -15.71 -40.58 -22.98
N ALA A 179 -15.05 -39.46 -23.31
CA ALA A 179 -14.81 -39.07 -24.68
C ALA A 179 -13.90 -40.06 -25.43
N ALA A 180 -12.88 -40.60 -24.76
CA ALA A 180 -11.99 -41.62 -25.33
C ALA A 180 -12.73 -42.96 -25.55
N GLN A 181 -13.56 -43.39 -24.61
CA GLN A 181 -14.41 -44.58 -24.73
C GLN A 181 -15.41 -44.45 -25.89
N LYS A 182 -16.12 -43.32 -25.98
CA LYS A 182 -17.05 -43.05 -27.08
C LYS A 182 -16.36 -43.06 -28.44
N LYS A 183 -15.14 -42.51 -28.54
CA LYS A 183 -14.33 -42.57 -29.76
C LYS A 183 -13.91 -43.99 -30.12
N LEU A 184 -13.65 -44.86 -29.14
CA LEU A 184 -13.32 -46.26 -29.37
C LEU A 184 -14.51 -47.05 -29.95
N GLU A 185 -15.73 -46.74 -29.53
CA GLU A 185 -16.97 -47.38 -29.99
C GLU A 185 -17.43 -46.91 -31.39
N MET A 186 -16.95 -45.75 -31.86
CA MET A 186 -17.27 -45.26 -33.21
C MET A 186 -16.44 -46.00 -34.28
N PRO A 187 -17.07 -46.64 -35.28
CA PRO A 187 -16.34 -47.23 -36.41
C PRO A 187 -15.67 -46.10 -37.20
N ALA A 188 -14.34 -46.04 -37.17
CA ALA A 188 -13.58 -45.23 -38.12
C ALA A 188 -13.67 -45.89 -39.50
N ILE A 189 -13.71 -45.10 -40.58
CA ILE A 189 -13.48 -45.58 -41.94
C ILE A 189 -11.96 -45.46 -42.16
N PRO A 190 -11.16 -46.51 -41.92
CA PRO A 190 -9.71 -46.39 -41.99
C PRO A 190 -9.28 -46.42 -43.46
N VAL A 191 -8.29 -45.61 -43.85
CA VAL A 191 -7.74 -45.66 -45.21
C VAL A 191 -6.85 -46.91 -45.38
N SER A 192 -6.33 -47.47 -44.27
CA SER A 192 -5.50 -48.68 -44.23
C SER A 192 -5.71 -49.51 -42.94
N LYS A 193 -5.46 -50.83 -43.01
CA LYS A 193 -5.44 -51.73 -41.84
C LYS A 193 -4.41 -51.31 -40.79
N GLN A 194 -3.24 -50.80 -41.23
CA GLN A 194 -2.17 -50.34 -40.33
C GLN A 194 -2.56 -49.08 -39.54
N GLU A 195 -3.36 -48.22 -40.16
CA GLU A 195 -3.92 -47.02 -39.52
C GLU A 195 -4.98 -47.37 -38.49
N SER A 196 -5.85 -48.33 -38.81
CA SER A 196 -6.83 -48.87 -37.85
C SER A 196 -6.15 -49.45 -36.61
N ASP A 197 -5.09 -50.25 -36.79
CA ASP A 197 -4.35 -50.86 -35.68
C ASP A 197 -3.65 -49.81 -34.81
N ALA A 198 -3.02 -48.79 -35.43
CA ALA A 198 -2.36 -47.70 -34.71
C ALA A 198 -3.36 -46.85 -33.91
N LEU A 199 -4.51 -46.52 -34.50
CA LEU A 199 -5.59 -45.80 -33.83
C LEU A 199 -6.17 -46.61 -32.66
N GLN A 200 -6.35 -47.91 -32.82
CA GLN A 200 -6.84 -48.77 -31.75
C GLN A 200 -5.86 -48.80 -30.57
N VAL A 201 -4.56 -49.00 -30.84
CA VAL A 201 -3.49 -48.98 -29.84
C VAL A 201 -3.43 -47.64 -29.10
N GLN A 202 -3.52 -46.52 -29.83
CA GLN A 202 -3.50 -45.19 -29.24
C GLN A 202 -4.72 -44.92 -28.35
N ARG A 203 -5.91 -45.37 -28.75
CA ARG A 203 -7.15 -45.21 -27.97
C ARG A 203 -7.18 -46.09 -26.72
N THR A 204 -6.76 -47.36 -26.80
CA THR A 204 -6.74 -48.26 -25.64
C THR A 204 -5.72 -47.82 -24.60
N THR A 205 -4.51 -47.47 -25.03
CA THR A 205 -3.48 -46.94 -24.12
C THR A 205 -3.91 -45.62 -23.47
N LEU A 206 -4.63 -44.76 -24.18
CA LEU A 206 -5.19 -43.53 -23.61
C LEU A 206 -6.23 -43.82 -22.52
N ILE A 207 -7.13 -44.78 -22.75
CA ILE A 207 -8.14 -45.20 -21.75
C ILE A 207 -7.46 -45.76 -20.51
N ASP A 208 -6.47 -46.64 -20.68
CA ASP A 208 -5.71 -47.22 -19.58
C ASP A 208 -4.94 -46.15 -18.78
N ALA A 209 -4.34 -45.17 -19.48
CA ALA A 209 -3.69 -44.02 -18.84
C ALA A 209 -4.65 -43.18 -18.00
N ARG A 210 -5.85 -42.89 -18.51
CA ARG A 210 -6.87 -42.13 -17.75
C ARG A 210 -7.41 -42.91 -16.55
N ASN A 211 -7.55 -44.24 -16.67
CA ASN A 211 -7.91 -45.08 -15.54
C ASN A 211 -6.82 -45.10 -14.45
N ALA A 212 -5.54 -45.19 -14.86
CA ALA A 212 -4.41 -45.12 -13.93
C ALA A 212 -4.34 -43.75 -13.22
N GLU A 213 -4.59 -42.67 -13.95
CA GLU A 213 -4.68 -41.31 -13.40
C GLU A 213 -5.81 -41.16 -12.37
N LEU A 214 -7.02 -41.66 -12.66
CA LEU A 214 -8.13 -41.65 -11.70
C LEU A 214 -7.80 -42.45 -10.43
N LYS A 215 -7.13 -43.59 -10.57
CA LYS A 215 -6.68 -44.38 -9.42
C LYS A 215 -5.69 -43.58 -8.57
N MET A 216 -4.72 -42.93 -9.19
CA MET A 216 -3.74 -42.07 -8.53
C MET A 216 -4.42 -40.92 -7.78
N LEU A 217 -5.32 -40.18 -8.43
CA LEU A 217 -6.07 -39.08 -7.80
C LEU A 217 -6.93 -39.56 -6.62
N SER A 218 -7.52 -40.75 -6.71
CA SER A 218 -8.28 -41.32 -5.60
C SER A 218 -7.39 -41.69 -4.39
N ALA A 219 -6.20 -42.27 -4.65
CA ALA A 219 -5.22 -42.57 -3.61
C ALA A 219 -4.68 -41.29 -2.97
N GLU A 220 -4.42 -40.26 -3.78
CA GLU A 220 -4.01 -38.93 -3.31
C GLU A 220 -5.05 -38.33 -2.37
N ALA A 221 -6.33 -38.28 -2.79
CA ALA A 221 -7.44 -37.75 -1.99
C ALA A 221 -7.59 -38.48 -0.65
N ASN A 222 -7.48 -39.80 -0.65
CA ASN A 222 -7.58 -40.61 0.57
C ASN A 222 -6.38 -40.41 1.51
N SER A 223 -5.19 -40.14 0.96
CA SER A 223 -3.98 -39.91 1.75
C SER A 223 -3.89 -38.49 2.33
N ASN A 224 -4.59 -37.51 1.74
CA ASN A 224 -4.41 -36.09 2.03
C ASN A 224 -4.60 -35.73 3.51
N LEU A 225 -5.71 -36.17 4.14
CA LEU A 225 -5.98 -35.85 5.56
C LEU A 225 -4.86 -36.35 6.49
N ILE A 226 -4.36 -37.56 6.24
CA ILE A 226 -3.30 -38.18 7.06
C ILE A 226 -1.97 -37.43 6.87
N ARG A 227 -1.67 -37.00 5.64
CA ARG A 227 -0.48 -36.18 5.35
C ARG A 227 -0.57 -34.80 6.00
N VAL A 228 -1.75 -34.17 5.99
CA VAL A 228 -2.00 -32.89 6.67
C VAL A 228 -1.83 -33.01 8.18
N GLU A 229 -2.31 -34.10 8.79
CA GLU A 229 -2.09 -34.35 10.23
C GLU A 229 -0.61 -34.53 10.58
N LEU A 230 0.15 -35.26 9.75
CA LEU A 230 1.59 -35.41 9.92
C LEU A 230 2.30 -34.05 9.86
N LEU A 231 2.04 -33.24 8.83
CA LEU A 231 2.63 -31.91 8.66
C LEU A 231 2.31 -30.98 9.84
N LYS A 232 1.06 -31.02 10.35
CA LYS A 232 0.68 -30.25 11.55
C LYS A 232 1.47 -30.67 12.79
N ALA A 233 1.70 -31.97 12.97
CA ALA A 233 2.49 -32.48 14.08
C ALA A 233 3.98 -32.07 13.96
N GLU A 234 4.56 -32.15 12.76
CA GLU A 234 5.94 -31.69 12.51
C GLU A 234 6.09 -30.19 12.81
N LEU A 235 5.16 -29.37 12.31
CA LEU A 235 5.12 -27.92 12.56
C LEU A 235 5.01 -27.62 14.06
N GLN A 236 4.10 -28.30 14.77
CA GLN A 236 3.94 -28.12 16.22
C GLN A 236 5.22 -28.48 16.99
N LEU A 237 5.93 -29.53 16.59
CA LEU A 237 7.20 -29.91 17.21
C LEU A 237 8.27 -28.82 17.01
N LEU A 238 8.41 -28.30 15.78
CA LEU A 238 9.38 -27.24 15.49
C LEU A 238 9.08 -25.96 16.28
N ASN A 239 7.81 -25.57 16.42
CA ASN A 239 7.42 -24.44 17.24
C ASN A 239 7.82 -24.64 18.71
N ILE A 240 7.60 -25.83 19.27
CA ILE A 240 8.02 -26.14 20.65
C ILE A 240 9.55 -26.07 20.79
N GLN A 241 10.29 -26.55 19.79
CA GLN A 241 11.76 -26.45 19.79
C GLN A 241 12.21 -24.99 19.77
N LYS A 242 11.59 -24.14 18.93
CA LYS A 242 11.85 -22.70 18.88
C LYS A 242 11.52 -22.02 20.21
N ASP A 243 10.35 -22.31 20.77
CA ASP A 243 9.89 -21.74 22.05
C ASP A 243 10.81 -22.13 23.22
N SER A 244 11.49 -23.28 23.14
CA SER A 244 12.45 -23.70 24.19
C SER A 244 13.76 -22.91 24.19
N LEU A 245 14.11 -22.27 23.06
CA LEU A 245 15.31 -21.44 22.92
C LEU A 245 15.07 -19.98 23.35
N SER A 246 13.84 -19.47 23.18
CA SER A 246 13.52 -18.07 23.42
C SER A 246 13.88 -17.56 24.83
N PRO A 247 13.59 -18.27 25.95
CA PRO A 247 13.96 -17.81 27.29
C PRO A 247 15.47 -17.69 27.48
N THR A 248 16.23 -18.65 26.93
CA THR A 248 17.70 -18.66 27.00
C THR A 248 18.28 -17.48 26.23
N THR A 249 17.78 -17.23 25.02
CA THR A 249 18.20 -16.08 24.20
C THR A 249 17.91 -14.76 24.90
N SER A 250 16.70 -14.57 25.43
CA SER A 250 16.35 -13.34 26.15
C SER A 250 17.15 -13.13 27.44
N ALA A 251 17.49 -14.20 28.15
CA ALA A 251 18.35 -14.11 29.34
C ALA A 251 19.78 -13.67 28.99
N ILE A 252 20.35 -14.21 27.89
CA ILE A 252 21.66 -13.80 27.40
C ILE A 252 21.63 -12.35 26.91
N GLU A 253 20.61 -11.95 26.14
CA GLU A 253 20.46 -10.56 25.66
C GLU A 253 20.40 -9.55 26.80
N ASN A 254 19.59 -9.83 27.84
CA ASN A 254 19.49 -8.95 28.99
C ASN A 254 20.82 -8.80 29.74
N LEU A 255 21.55 -9.91 29.93
CA LEU A 255 22.84 -9.89 30.62
C LEU A 255 23.91 -9.15 29.80
N VAL A 256 23.96 -9.38 28.49
CA VAL A 256 24.87 -8.65 27.58
C VAL A 256 24.58 -7.16 27.62
N ASN A 257 23.31 -6.75 27.58
CA ASN A 257 22.93 -5.34 27.67
C ASN A 257 23.30 -4.72 29.03
N GLU A 258 23.11 -5.45 30.13
CA GLU A 258 23.49 -4.98 31.46
C GLU A 258 25.01 -4.78 31.58
N ARG A 259 25.81 -5.74 31.09
CA ARG A 259 27.28 -5.63 31.10
C ARG A 259 27.79 -4.50 30.21
N ARG A 260 27.18 -4.30 29.03
CA ARG A 260 27.49 -3.16 28.15
C ARG A 260 27.20 -1.81 28.82
N GLN A 261 26.11 -1.71 29.58
CA GLN A 261 25.82 -0.49 30.35
C GLN A 261 26.86 -0.25 31.46
N GLN A 262 27.33 -1.30 32.13
CA GLN A 262 28.39 -1.20 33.13
C GLN A 262 29.74 -0.81 32.50
N GLU A 263 30.07 -1.38 31.34
CA GLU A 263 31.28 -1.05 30.59
C GLU A 263 31.25 0.43 30.15
N ALA A 264 30.12 0.92 29.65
CA ALA A 264 29.94 2.33 29.31
C ALA A 264 30.15 3.27 30.52
N ALA A 265 29.66 2.89 31.71
CA ALA A 265 29.86 3.65 32.95
C ALA A 265 31.32 3.63 33.44
N ASN A 266 32.01 2.50 33.29
CA ASN A 266 33.43 2.40 33.62
C ASN A 266 34.29 3.26 32.69
N LEU A 267 33.99 3.25 31.38
CA LEU A 267 34.66 4.06 30.38
C LEU A 267 34.51 5.57 30.69
N GLU A 268 33.34 6.02 31.13
CA GLU A 268 33.11 7.43 31.51
C GLU A 268 33.99 7.85 32.71
N ASN A 269 34.17 6.96 33.69
CA ASN A 269 35.07 7.19 34.82
C ASN A 269 36.54 7.23 34.38
N GLU A 270 36.96 6.34 33.47
CA GLU A 270 38.31 6.34 32.89
C GLU A 270 38.59 7.63 32.10
N LEU A 271 37.63 8.10 31.30
CA LEU A 271 37.71 9.36 30.55
C LEU A 271 37.86 10.57 31.49
N ALA A 272 37.08 10.61 32.58
CA ALA A 272 37.19 11.67 33.59
C ALA A 272 38.55 11.64 34.32
N GLN A 273 39.13 10.45 34.51
CA GLN A 273 40.45 10.30 35.12
C GLN A 273 41.57 10.71 34.15
N ALA A 274 41.45 10.38 32.86
CA ALA A 274 42.36 10.79 31.79
C ALA A 274 42.39 12.32 31.60
N GLU A 275 41.23 12.99 31.72
CA GLU A 275 41.12 14.46 31.65
C GLU A 275 41.84 15.15 32.83
N LYS A 276 41.76 14.55 34.02
CA LYS A 276 42.48 15.03 35.22
C LYS A 276 43.98 14.85 35.11
N THR A 277 44.47 13.71 34.60
CA THR A 277 45.92 13.47 34.42
C THR A 277 46.52 14.27 33.26
N ALA A 278 45.72 14.67 32.27
CA ALA A 278 46.14 15.58 31.20
C ALA A 278 46.19 17.05 31.66
N SER A 279 45.43 17.42 32.70
CA SER A 279 45.41 18.78 33.27
C SER A 279 46.72 19.08 34.00
N GLY A 280 47.55 19.96 33.41
CA GLY A 280 48.86 20.36 33.96
C GLY A 280 50.08 19.84 33.20
N LYS A 281 49.89 19.07 32.11
CA LYS A 281 50.96 18.62 31.20
C LYS A 281 51.17 19.59 30.02
N HIS A 282 52.18 19.33 29.19
CA HIS A 282 52.51 20.14 28.00
C HIS A 282 51.28 20.32 27.08
N SER A 283 51.09 21.50 26.48
CA SER A 283 49.89 21.86 25.68
C SER A 283 49.52 20.83 24.60
N LEU A 284 50.52 20.35 23.87
CA LEU A 284 50.41 19.25 22.89
C LEU A 284 49.85 17.94 23.45
N ILE A 285 50.31 17.52 24.64
CA ILE A 285 49.83 16.29 25.30
C ILE A 285 48.37 16.47 25.70
N HIS A 286 48.02 17.66 26.18
CA HIS A 286 46.64 18.00 26.52
C HIS A 286 45.72 17.97 25.29
N GLN A 287 46.17 18.50 24.15
CA GLN A 287 45.40 18.49 22.91
C GLN A 287 45.13 17.07 22.39
N VAL A 288 46.17 16.23 22.28
CA VAL A 288 46.01 14.84 21.81
C VAL A 288 45.17 14.01 22.80
N ALA A 289 45.33 14.24 24.09
CA ALA A 289 44.47 13.61 25.10
C ALA A 289 43.00 14.03 24.96
N GLN A 290 42.71 15.32 24.70
CA GLN A 290 41.34 15.79 24.44
C GLN A 290 40.74 15.19 23.17
N GLU A 291 41.52 15.06 22.09
CA GLU A 291 41.07 14.38 20.86
C GLU A 291 40.71 12.91 21.13
N ASN A 292 41.54 12.20 21.91
CA ASN A 292 41.27 10.80 22.29
C ASN A 292 40.02 10.66 23.16
N ILE A 293 39.78 11.60 24.08
CA ILE A 293 38.56 11.65 24.88
C ILE A 293 37.34 11.85 23.95
N GLN A 294 37.44 12.74 22.96
CA GLN A 294 36.37 12.96 22.01
C GLN A 294 36.08 11.71 21.17
N TYR A 295 37.11 11.04 20.60
CA TYR A 295 36.91 9.81 19.84
C TYR A 295 36.29 8.68 20.68
N SER A 296 36.62 8.60 21.98
CA SER A 296 35.99 7.64 22.88
C SER A 296 34.50 7.95 23.10
N ARG A 297 34.13 9.24 23.25
CA ARG A 297 32.73 9.67 23.34
C ARG A 297 31.96 9.43 22.04
N ASP A 298 32.60 9.67 20.90
CA ASP A 298 32.00 9.41 19.58
C ASP A 298 31.75 7.92 19.41
N LEU A 299 32.70 7.06 19.80
CA LEU A 299 32.56 5.60 19.78
C LEU A 299 31.40 5.13 20.66
N GLN A 300 31.25 5.68 21.85
CA GLN A 300 30.12 5.39 22.74
C GLN A 300 28.78 5.81 22.11
N THR A 301 28.74 7.01 21.52
CA THR A 301 27.55 7.55 20.86
C THR A 301 27.12 6.68 19.69
N ILE A 302 28.05 6.26 18.84
CA ILE A 302 27.76 5.40 17.69
C ILE A 302 27.31 4.01 18.15
N THR A 303 27.97 3.43 19.15
CA THR A 303 27.57 2.13 19.70
C THR A 303 26.13 2.16 20.24
N ALA A 304 25.75 3.21 20.97
CA ALA A 304 24.37 3.40 21.45
C ALA A 304 23.36 3.58 20.30
N LYS A 305 23.75 4.26 19.22
CA LYS A 305 22.91 4.40 18.02
C LYS A 305 22.73 3.06 17.30
N ILE A 306 23.78 2.24 17.17
CA ILE A 306 23.69 0.88 16.61
C ILE A 306 22.65 0.06 17.38
N GLU A 307 22.69 0.08 18.70
CA GLU A 307 21.73 -0.63 19.55
C GLU A 307 20.30 -0.12 19.34
N THR A 308 20.11 1.19 19.39
CA THR A 308 18.78 1.81 19.21
C THR A 308 18.17 1.45 17.85
N TYR A 309 18.94 1.55 16.76
CA TYR A 309 18.44 1.22 15.42
C TYR A 309 18.28 -0.28 15.20
N SER A 310 19.07 -1.12 15.87
CA SER A 310 18.88 -2.57 15.88
C SER A 310 17.53 -2.94 16.54
N GLU A 311 17.20 -2.34 17.69
CA GLU A 311 15.90 -2.55 18.35
C GLU A 311 14.73 -2.06 17.50
N LEU A 312 14.87 -0.88 16.88
CA LEU A 312 13.85 -0.34 15.97
C LEU A 312 13.64 -1.26 14.78
N LYS A 313 14.73 -1.81 14.22
CA LYS A 313 14.65 -2.82 13.15
C LYS A 313 13.89 -4.06 13.61
N THR A 314 14.19 -4.60 14.79
CA THR A 314 13.46 -5.77 15.33
C THR A 314 11.96 -5.48 15.50
N LYS A 315 11.59 -4.28 15.97
CA LYS A 315 10.19 -3.86 16.05
C LYS A 315 9.51 -3.80 14.68
N VAL A 316 10.18 -3.20 13.69
CA VAL A 316 9.67 -3.12 12.31
C VAL A 316 9.53 -4.52 11.68
N ASP A 317 10.50 -5.41 11.88
CA ASP A 317 10.44 -6.79 11.37
C ASP A 317 9.27 -7.57 12.01
N ALA A 318 8.98 -7.33 13.29
CA ALA A 318 7.84 -7.93 13.98
C ALA A 318 6.49 -7.39 13.47
N GLU A 319 6.38 -6.07 13.27
CA GLU A 319 5.18 -5.44 12.69
C GLU A 319 4.95 -5.92 11.24
N ALA A 320 6.00 -6.03 10.43
CA ALA A 320 5.92 -6.57 9.07
C ALA A 320 5.41 -8.01 9.07
N SER A 321 5.97 -8.86 9.95
CA SER A 321 5.53 -10.24 10.09
C SER A 321 4.07 -10.35 10.52
N GLN A 322 3.61 -9.46 11.40
CA GLN A 322 2.21 -9.39 11.82
C GLN A 322 1.29 -8.98 10.66
N ILE A 323 1.69 -8.00 9.85
CA ILE A 323 0.93 -7.57 8.66
C ILE A 323 0.81 -8.71 7.64
N GLU A 324 1.89 -9.46 7.39
CA GLU A 324 1.87 -10.61 6.49
C GLU A 324 0.97 -11.74 7.03
N ALA A 325 1.03 -12.03 8.34
CA ALA A 325 0.15 -13.01 8.97
C ALA A 325 -1.33 -12.59 8.89
N ASP A 326 -1.63 -11.31 9.13
CA ASP A 326 -2.97 -10.76 8.99
C ASP A 326 -3.47 -10.81 7.53
N PHE A 327 -2.60 -10.55 6.56
CA PHE A 327 -2.90 -10.68 5.13
C PHE A 327 -3.28 -12.13 4.76
N GLN A 328 -2.43 -13.11 5.11
CA GLN A 328 -2.70 -14.52 4.82
C GLN A 328 -3.97 -15.02 5.55
N SER A 329 -4.17 -14.58 6.79
CA SER A 329 -5.38 -14.88 7.57
C SER A 329 -6.63 -14.31 6.91
N ALA A 330 -6.58 -13.06 6.45
CA ALA A 330 -7.67 -12.41 5.74
C ALA A 330 -7.98 -13.12 4.42
N GLU A 331 -6.97 -13.43 3.62
CA GLU A 331 -7.11 -14.14 2.34
C GLU A 331 -7.77 -15.51 2.54
N LYS A 332 -7.29 -16.29 3.52
CA LYS A 332 -7.86 -17.61 3.84
C LYS A 332 -9.30 -17.53 4.36
N LYS A 333 -9.61 -16.56 5.23
CA LYS A 333 -10.98 -16.38 5.74
C LYS A 333 -11.94 -15.99 4.61
N ILE A 334 -11.49 -15.14 3.69
CA ILE A 334 -12.24 -14.72 2.52
C ILE A 334 -12.49 -15.89 1.56
N SER A 335 -11.47 -16.70 1.28
CA SER A 335 -11.59 -17.82 0.34
C SER A 335 -12.47 -18.96 0.86
N LEU A 336 -12.42 -19.25 2.18
CA LEU A 336 -13.16 -20.36 2.78
C LEU A 336 -14.63 -20.04 3.07
N ALA A 337 -14.92 -18.88 3.66
CA ALA A 337 -16.25 -18.54 4.18
C ALA A 337 -16.98 -17.47 3.36
N GLY A 338 -16.32 -16.86 2.38
CA GLY A 338 -16.79 -15.65 1.72
C GLY A 338 -16.78 -14.43 2.67
N LEU A 339 -17.03 -13.24 2.13
CA LEU A 339 -17.09 -12.02 2.96
C LEU A 339 -18.45 -11.88 3.64
N SER A 340 -18.50 -12.23 4.93
CA SER A 340 -19.64 -11.89 5.80
C SER A 340 -19.57 -10.41 6.26
N PRO A 341 -20.70 -9.77 6.61
CA PRO A 341 -20.70 -8.39 7.13
C PRO A 341 -19.83 -8.20 8.38
N VAL A 342 -19.77 -9.21 9.26
CA VAL A 342 -18.95 -9.20 10.48
C VAL A 342 -17.47 -9.25 10.13
N LEU A 343 -17.07 -10.16 9.24
CA LEU A 343 -15.69 -10.25 8.75
C LEU A 343 -15.29 -8.94 8.04
N GLY A 344 -16.19 -8.38 7.23
CA GLY A 344 -15.98 -7.10 6.58
C GLY A 344 -15.76 -5.93 7.55
N LYS A 345 -16.37 -5.94 8.74
CA LYS A 345 -16.11 -4.91 9.76
C LYS A 345 -14.69 -5.01 10.34
N ILE A 346 -14.26 -6.23 10.67
CA ILE A 346 -12.92 -6.51 11.22
C ILE A 346 -11.84 -6.15 10.19
N LEU A 347 -11.99 -6.60 8.95
CA LEU A 347 -11.02 -6.32 7.89
C LEU A 347 -10.92 -4.82 7.58
N ARG A 348 -12.01 -4.05 7.73
CA ARG A 348 -11.97 -2.58 7.61
C ARG A 348 -11.25 -1.91 8.77
N GLU A 349 -11.35 -2.48 9.97
CA GLU A 349 -10.60 -1.98 11.12
C GLU A 349 -9.11 -2.22 10.94
N GLN A 350 -8.72 -3.42 10.48
CA GLN A 350 -7.35 -3.70 10.07
C GLN A 350 -6.88 -2.71 8.98
N ARG A 351 -7.69 -2.47 7.94
CA ARG A 351 -7.39 -1.49 6.88
C ARG A 351 -7.14 -0.07 7.40
N ARG A 352 -7.89 0.36 8.43
CA ARG A 352 -7.71 1.68 9.08
C ARG A 352 -6.46 1.75 9.95
N ASN A 353 -6.04 0.62 10.52
CA ASN A 353 -4.87 0.53 11.38
C ASN A 353 -3.55 0.35 10.59
N LEU A 354 -3.62 0.02 9.30
CA LEU A 354 -2.43 0.03 8.44
C LEU A 354 -1.85 1.45 8.35
N VAL A 355 -0.54 1.56 8.59
CA VAL A 355 0.20 2.84 8.65
C VAL A 355 0.01 3.66 7.38
N SER A 356 -0.23 4.97 7.53
CA SER A 356 -0.42 5.90 6.40
C SER A 356 0.92 6.28 5.74
N GLN A 357 0.94 6.28 4.42
CA GLN A 357 2.12 6.56 3.57
C GLN A 357 2.82 7.90 3.87
N ASP A 358 2.07 8.90 4.34
CA ASP A 358 2.60 10.25 4.59
C ASP A 358 3.52 10.34 5.83
N GLN A 359 3.30 9.51 6.85
CA GLN A 359 4.18 9.45 8.03
C GLN A 359 5.55 8.84 7.69
N LEU A 360 5.58 7.92 6.71
CA LEU A 360 6.76 7.15 6.36
C LEU A 360 7.76 7.95 5.52
N ILE A 361 7.29 8.89 4.68
CA ILE A 361 8.15 9.75 3.84
C ILE A 361 9.03 10.65 4.73
N LEU A 362 8.43 11.29 5.73
CA LEU A 362 9.14 12.19 6.65
C LEU A 362 10.24 11.48 7.44
N GLU A 363 10.03 10.20 7.76
CA GLU A 363 11.00 9.41 8.50
C GLU A 363 12.11 8.81 7.61
N SER A 364 11.87 8.60 6.30
CA SER A 364 12.91 8.15 5.36
C SER A 364 13.94 9.25 5.10
N ASP A 365 13.50 10.50 4.99
CA ASP A 365 14.39 11.67 4.88
C ASP A 365 15.32 11.80 6.09
N ALA A 366 14.83 11.47 7.30
CA ALA A 366 15.64 11.49 8.51
C ALA A 366 16.77 10.44 8.45
N ILE A 367 16.48 9.22 7.98
CA ILE A 367 17.47 8.13 7.85
C ILE A 367 18.53 8.49 6.79
N GLN A 368 18.12 9.07 5.66
CA GLN A 368 19.07 9.48 4.62
C GLN A 368 20.02 10.57 5.11
N ASN A 369 19.50 11.57 5.84
CA ASN A 369 20.35 12.61 6.42
C ASN A 369 21.33 12.05 7.45
N GLU A 370 20.87 11.16 8.33
CA GLU A 370 21.74 10.50 9.31
C GLU A 370 22.83 9.65 8.65
N THR A 371 22.47 8.95 7.56
CA THR A 371 23.42 8.16 6.76
C THR A 371 24.50 9.07 6.15
N ALA A 372 24.11 10.20 5.55
CA ALA A 372 25.05 11.14 4.95
C ALA A 372 25.99 11.78 5.98
N LEU A 373 25.48 12.16 7.15
CA LEU A 373 26.29 12.69 8.25
C LEU A 373 27.30 11.65 8.75
N THR A 374 26.85 10.42 8.96
CA THR A 374 27.71 9.32 9.42
C THR A 374 28.80 8.99 8.40
N SER A 375 28.48 8.93 7.10
CA SER A 375 29.49 8.71 6.05
C SER A 375 30.54 9.83 6.01
N LEU A 376 30.16 11.07 6.32
CA LEU A 376 31.10 12.18 6.39
C LEU A 376 32.02 12.09 7.62
N GLU A 377 31.50 11.67 8.79
CA GLU A 377 32.34 11.41 9.96
C GLU A 377 33.29 10.23 9.72
N GLN A 378 32.82 9.14 9.11
CA GLN A 378 33.67 8.01 8.72
C GLN A 378 34.83 8.47 7.82
N PHE A 379 34.56 9.32 6.83
CA PHE A 379 35.60 9.85 5.95
C PHE A 379 36.66 10.65 6.73
N LYS A 380 36.26 11.46 7.73
CA LYS A 380 37.21 12.18 8.59
C LYS A 380 38.07 11.22 9.41
N VAL A 381 37.47 10.15 9.96
CA VAL A 381 38.18 9.11 10.72
C VAL A 381 39.21 8.41 9.82
N GLU A 382 38.83 8.04 8.61
CA GLU A 382 39.73 7.41 7.63
C GLU A 382 40.88 8.33 7.21
N ASP A 383 40.62 9.62 6.98
CA ASP A 383 41.66 10.58 6.65
C ASP A 383 42.64 10.80 7.81
N LYS A 384 42.15 10.82 9.07
CA LYS A 384 43.00 10.84 10.26
C LYS A 384 43.83 9.57 10.40
N LEU A 385 43.26 8.39 10.12
CA LEU A 385 44.00 7.13 10.12
C LEU A 385 45.12 7.12 9.07
N LYS A 386 44.89 7.68 7.87
CA LYS A 386 45.93 7.82 6.83
C LYS A 386 47.08 8.71 7.32
N LEU A 387 46.78 9.82 7.98
CA LEU A 387 47.79 10.73 8.54
C LEU A 387 48.66 10.05 9.61
N ILE A 388 48.07 9.17 10.43
CA ILE A 388 48.74 8.47 11.54
C ILE A 388 49.28 7.09 11.10
N SER A 389 49.16 6.74 9.82
CA SER A 389 49.60 5.45 9.27
C SER A 389 51.09 5.23 9.48
N ASP A 390 51.91 6.26 9.27
CA ASP A 390 53.35 6.26 9.52
C ASP A 390 53.69 7.04 10.79
N MET A 391 53.51 6.38 11.94
CA MET A 391 53.55 6.96 13.28
C MET A 391 54.87 7.69 13.58
N ASP A 392 56.00 7.15 13.13
CA ASP A 392 57.33 7.72 13.39
C ASP A 392 57.55 9.03 12.62
N VAL A 393 57.02 9.12 11.39
CA VAL A 393 57.08 10.34 10.57
C VAL A 393 56.13 11.40 11.14
N TYR A 394 54.90 11.01 11.45
CA TYR A 394 53.88 11.91 12.00
C TYR A 394 54.31 12.52 13.35
N LEU A 395 54.78 11.68 14.28
CA LEU A 395 55.25 12.12 15.59
C LEU A 395 56.48 13.03 15.49
N LYS A 396 57.39 12.77 14.55
CA LYS A 396 58.57 13.62 14.31
C LYS A 396 58.18 15.00 13.76
N ASP A 397 57.26 15.06 12.80
CA ASP A 397 56.76 16.32 12.25
C ASP A 397 55.95 17.12 13.28
N LEU A 398 55.12 16.45 14.08
CA LEU A 398 54.27 17.08 15.08
C LEU A 398 55.10 17.68 16.23
N VAL A 399 56.15 16.98 16.67
CA VAL A 399 57.13 17.50 17.65
C VAL A 399 57.97 18.64 17.04
N ALA A 400 58.39 18.52 15.78
CA ALA A 400 59.21 19.55 15.11
C ALA A 400 58.45 20.86 14.87
N GLN A 401 57.14 20.80 14.65
CA GLN A 401 56.30 21.97 14.38
C GLN A 401 55.79 22.67 15.65
N GLN A 402 55.50 21.92 16.72
CA GLN A 402 54.74 22.45 17.87
C GLN A 402 55.49 22.44 19.21
N VAL A 403 56.66 21.79 19.32
CA VAL A 403 57.52 21.87 20.52
C VAL A 403 58.60 22.93 20.31
N ASN A 404 58.63 23.94 21.19
CA ASN A 404 59.61 25.04 21.08
C ASN A 404 61.05 24.52 21.23
N LYS A 405 61.97 24.97 20.36
CA LYS A 405 63.41 24.58 20.37
C LYS A 405 64.16 25.02 21.63
N ALA A 406 63.50 25.71 22.57
CA ALA A 406 64.03 26.13 23.86
C ALA A 406 63.85 25.10 25.00
N VAL A 407 63.07 24.03 24.81
CA VAL A 407 62.84 22.99 25.84
C VAL A 407 64.09 22.09 25.99
N PRO A 408 64.53 21.70 27.21
CA PRO A 408 65.65 20.77 27.41
C PRO A 408 65.47 19.42 26.69
N ALA A 409 66.56 18.80 26.22
CA ALA A 409 66.51 17.55 25.45
C ALA A 409 65.83 16.39 26.23
N ASP A 410 66.02 16.34 27.54
CA ASP A 410 65.45 15.31 28.42
C ASP A 410 63.93 15.46 28.59
N GLU A 411 63.42 16.70 28.63
CA GLU A 411 61.98 16.97 28.66
C GLU A 411 61.33 16.68 27.32
N ARG A 412 62.02 16.92 26.20
CA ARG A 412 61.53 16.55 24.86
C ARG A 412 61.40 15.05 24.70
N MET A 413 62.34 14.24 25.21
CA MET A 413 62.24 12.78 25.14
C MET A 413 61.05 12.25 25.97
N LYS A 414 60.78 12.82 27.14
CA LYS A 414 59.60 12.45 27.96
C LYS A 414 58.29 12.79 27.26
N VAL A 415 58.18 14.00 26.69
CA VAL A 415 57.01 14.44 25.92
C VAL A 415 56.81 13.55 24.68
N GLN A 416 57.89 13.16 24.00
CA GLN A 416 57.86 12.29 22.83
C GLN A 416 57.40 10.87 23.19
N ALA A 417 57.89 10.29 24.29
CA ALA A 417 57.47 8.97 24.76
C ALA A 417 55.98 8.93 25.14
N GLU A 418 55.50 9.98 25.83
CA GLU A 418 54.10 10.10 26.24
C GLU A 418 53.16 10.35 25.05
N LEU A 419 53.56 11.21 24.10
CA LEU A 419 52.83 11.40 22.83
C LEU A 419 52.73 10.11 22.03
N ARG A 420 53.77 9.28 22.02
CA ARG A 420 53.75 7.99 21.31
C ARG A 420 52.68 7.06 21.85
N VAL A 421 52.52 6.99 23.19
CA VAL A 421 51.47 6.20 23.83
C VAL A 421 50.10 6.77 23.49
N LEU A 422 49.91 8.09 23.58
CA LEU A 422 48.63 8.73 23.27
C LEU A 422 48.24 8.58 21.80
N LEU A 423 49.18 8.70 20.86
CA LEU A 423 48.91 8.52 19.43
C LEU A 423 48.66 7.04 19.09
N ASN A 424 49.28 6.09 19.79
CA ASN A 424 48.96 4.68 19.62
C ASN A 424 47.53 4.37 20.10
N ASN A 425 47.13 4.93 21.23
CA ASN A 425 45.74 4.86 21.71
C ASN A 425 44.79 5.56 20.74
N GLN A 426 45.19 6.71 20.18
CA GLN A 426 44.41 7.43 19.16
C GLN A 426 44.16 6.56 17.94
N LYS A 427 45.19 5.87 17.45
CA LYS A 427 45.09 4.95 16.31
C LYS A 427 44.15 3.78 16.60
N ASP A 428 44.21 3.19 17.80
CA ASP A 428 43.30 2.11 18.21
C ASP A 428 41.84 2.61 18.27
N LEU A 429 41.60 3.75 18.90
CA LEU A 429 40.28 4.37 18.98
C LEU A 429 39.69 4.69 17.61
N LEU A 430 40.50 5.27 16.71
CA LEU A 430 40.07 5.60 15.35
C LEU A 430 39.77 4.32 14.53
N ASN A 431 40.55 3.24 14.69
CA ASN A 431 40.24 1.96 14.04
C ASN A 431 38.91 1.38 14.54
N ARG A 432 38.68 1.39 15.86
CA ARG A 432 37.39 0.95 16.44
C ARG A 432 36.24 1.81 15.96
N LEU A 433 36.42 3.13 15.90
CA LEU A 433 35.42 4.07 15.42
C LEU A 433 35.08 3.83 13.94
N SER A 434 36.08 3.59 13.08
CA SER A 434 35.87 3.24 11.67
C SER A 434 35.04 1.97 11.48
N VAL A 435 35.30 0.93 12.29
CA VAL A 435 34.52 -0.31 12.29
C VAL A 435 33.11 -0.06 12.82
N ALA A 436 32.94 0.74 13.88
CA ALA A 436 31.65 1.10 14.43
C ALA A 436 30.81 1.93 13.44
N ASP A 437 31.40 2.93 12.77
CA ASP A 437 30.78 3.72 11.70
C ASP A 437 30.26 2.82 10.57
N THR A 438 31.11 1.91 10.08
CA THR A 438 30.74 0.95 9.03
C THR A 438 29.57 0.06 9.48
N THR A 439 29.60 -0.40 10.73
CA THR A 439 28.55 -1.22 11.31
C THR A 439 27.25 -0.44 11.44
N TYR A 440 27.31 0.82 11.90
CA TYR A 440 26.16 1.70 12.02
C TYR A 440 25.53 2.02 10.67
N LEU A 441 26.33 2.34 9.65
CA LEU A 441 25.83 2.56 8.28
C LEU A 441 25.10 1.32 7.74
N ARG A 442 25.63 0.12 8.00
CA ARG A 442 24.95 -1.12 7.66
C ARG A 442 23.62 -1.27 8.41
N THR A 443 23.61 -1.03 9.72
CA THR A 443 22.38 -1.10 10.54
C THR A 443 21.31 -0.12 10.07
N LEU A 444 21.69 1.10 9.69
CA LEU A 444 20.78 2.09 9.10
C LEU A 444 20.20 1.60 7.77
N GLY A 445 21.05 1.04 6.89
CA GLY A 445 20.61 0.46 5.62
C GLY A 445 19.66 -0.73 5.81
N ASP A 446 19.97 -1.63 6.73
CA ASP A 446 19.14 -2.78 7.06
C ASP A 446 17.79 -2.35 7.67
N PHE A 447 17.79 -1.32 8.52
CA PHE A 447 16.56 -0.71 9.07
C PHE A 447 15.69 -0.07 7.98
N ASP A 448 16.28 0.74 7.09
CA ASP A 448 15.54 1.36 5.98
C ASP A 448 14.95 0.29 5.05
N PHE A 449 15.72 -0.77 4.74
CA PHE A 449 15.23 -1.89 3.95
C PHE A 449 14.04 -2.61 4.61
N SER A 450 14.15 -2.99 5.89
CA SER A 450 13.06 -3.62 6.64
C SER A 450 11.78 -2.77 6.63
N LYS A 451 11.93 -1.45 6.78
CA LYS A 451 10.82 -0.50 6.74
C LYS A 451 10.18 -0.41 5.35
N GLN A 452 10.98 -0.37 4.28
CA GLN A 452 10.47 -0.39 2.91
C GLN A 452 9.72 -1.70 2.61
N GLN A 453 10.22 -2.85 3.09
CA GLN A 453 9.53 -4.13 2.94
C GLN A 453 8.18 -4.15 3.66
N MET A 454 8.14 -3.68 4.92
CA MET A 454 6.89 -3.54 5.68
C MET A 454 5.87 -2.69 4.91
N GLN A 455 6.31 -1.58 4.30
CA GLN A 455 5.44 -0.71 3.51
C GLN A 455 4.90 -1.41 2.25
N ILE A 456 5.74 -2.14 1.52
CA ILE A 456 5.32 -2.90 0.33
C ILE A 456 4.24 -3.92 0.73
N GLN A 457 4.44 -4.64 1.84
CA GLN A 457 3.46 -5.62 2.37
C GLN A 457 2.16 -4.93 2.81
N ALA A 458 2.25 -3.84 3.56
CA ALA A 458 1.08 -3.06 4.00
C ALA A 458 0.26 -2.54 2.80
N ASN A 459 0.93 -2.02 1.76
CA ASN A 459 0.27 -1.53 0.54
C ASN A 459 -0.38 -2.65 -0.26
N LYS A 460 0.27 -3.83 -0.33
CA LYS A 460 -0.30 -5.02 -0.96
C LYS A 460 -1.57 -5.47 -0.23
N PHE A 461 -1.52 -5.55 1.11
CA PHE A 461 -2.67 -5.91 1.92
C PHE A 461 -3.80 -4.87 1.80
N ALA A 462 -3.46 -3.58 1.88
CA ALA A 462 -4.39 -2.49 1.69
C ALA A 462 -5.12 -2.57 0.34
N SER A 463 -4.38 -2.79 -0.75
CA SER A 463 -4.94 -2.91 -2.10
C SER A 463 -5.87 -4.12 -2.23
N TYR A 464 -5.48 -5.27 -1.65
CA TYR A 464 -6.31 -6.47 -1.62
C TYR A 464 -7.62 -6.25 -0.86
N LEU A 465 -7.55 -5.61 0.31
CA LEU A 465 -8.72 -5.26 1.10
C LEU A 465 -9.62 -4.25 0.37
N ASP A 466 -9.05 -3.22 -0.26
CA ASP A 466 -9.80 -2.20 -0.99
C ASP A 466 -10.58 -2.82 -2.17
N GLU A 467 -10.00 -3.80 -2.87
CA GLU A 467 -10.67 -4.52 -3.96
C GLU A 467 -11.83 -5.41 -3.47
N ARG A 468 -11.63 -6.13 -2.37
CA ARG A 468 -12.62 -7.12 -1.87
C ARG A 468 -13.70 -6.51 -0.98
N LEU A 469 -13.38 -5.49 -0.18
CA LEU A 469 -14.31 -4.90 0.79
C LEU A 469 -15.28 -3.88 0.17
N LEU A 470 -15.05 -3.45 -1.07
CA LEU A 470 -15.92 -2.47 -1.75
C LEU A 470 -17.35 -3.01 -1.90
N TRP A 471 -17.54 -4.32 -2.09
CA TRP A 471 -18.85 -4.93 -2.31
C TRP A 471 -19.44 -5.61 -1.07
N VAL A 472 -18.92 -5.33 0.12
CA VAL A 472 -19.44 -5.92 1.36
C VAL A 472 -20.33 -4.91 2.07
N PRO A 473 -21.52 -5.30 2.55
CA PRO A 473 -22.33 -4.44 3.39
C PRO A 473 -21.52 -3.90 4.58
N SER A 474 -21.54 -2.58 4.76
CA SER A 474 -20.87 -1.89 5.86
C SER A 474 -21.78 -1.67 7.06
N SER A 475 -23.10 -1.68 6.82
CA SER A 475 -24.15 -1.48 7.81
C SER A 475 -25.37 -2.31 7.43
N THR A 476 -26.28 -2.48 8.38
CA THR A 476 -27.60 -3.05 8.07
C THR A 476 -28.37 -2.11 7.12
N PRO A 477 -29.28 -2.65 6.28
CA PRO A 477 -30.23 -1.83 5.54
C PRO A 477 -31.01 -0.90 6.49
N ILE A 478 -31.53 0.21 5.97
CA ILE A 478 -32.33 1.14 6.78
C ILE A 478 -33.57 0.40 7.32
N ASP A 479 -33.62 0.24 8.64
CA ASP A 479 -34.68 -0.39 9.44
C ASP A 479 -35.25 0.66 10.43
N SER A 480 -36.36 0.36 11.10
CA SER A 480 -36.87 1.05 12.29
C SER A 480 -35.79 1.40 13.33
N THR A 481 -34.81 0.53 13.56
CA THR A 481 -33.66 0.78 14.46
C THR A 481 -32.69 1.87 13.98
N TYR A 482 -32.72 2.22 12.69
CA TYR A 482 -31.93 3.32 12.15
C TYR A 482 -32.39 4.67 12.69
N LEU A 483 -33.70 4.85 12.93
CA LEU A 483 -34.26 6.11 13.40
C LEU A 483 -33.82 6.44 14.84
N SER A 484 -33.80 5.43 15.73
CA SER A 484 -33.28 5.61 17.09
C SER A 484 -31.78 5.90 17.05
N GLY A 485 -31.01 5.16 16.25
CA GLY A 485 -29.59 5.41 16.07
C GLY A 485 -29.29 6.82 15.52
N LEU A 486 -30.10 7.32 14.58
CA LEU A 486 -30.00 8.68 14.04
C LEU A 486 -30.23 9.75 15.11
N TYR A 487 -31.22 9.54 15.98
CA TYR A 487 -31.50 10.45 17.09
C TYR A 487 -30.30 10.55 18.04
N ASP A 488 -29.68 9.42 18.37
CA ASP A 488 -28.48 9.38 19.21
C ASP A 488 -27.28 10.06 18.52
N SER A 489 -27.10 9.85 17.21
CA SER A 489 -26.07 10.54 16.42
C SER A 489 -26.25 12.06 16.44
N ILE A 490 -27.47 12.54 16.26
CA ILE A 490 -27.80 13.98 16.26
C ILE A 490 -27.57 14.56 17.65
N ARG A 491 -27.99 13.86 18.70
CA ARG A 491 -27.77 14.25 20.09
C ARG A 491 -26.28 14.33 20.41
N TRP A 492 -25.48 13.39 19.91
CA TRP A 492 -24.03 13.42 20.08
C TRP A 492 -23.39 14.63 19.38
N LEU A 493 -23.78 14.93 18.14
CA LEU A 493 -23.24 16.07 17.38
C LEU A 493 -23.66 17.42 17.98
N LEU A 494 -24.88 17.53 18.52
CA LEU A 494 -25.42 18.76 19.11
C LEU A 494 -25.24 18.85 20.63
N SER A 495 -24.52 17.91 21.25
CA SER A 495 -24.33 17.87 22.70
C SER A 495 -23.58 19.12 23.21
N PRO A 496 -24.17 19.93 24.10
CA PRO A 496 -23.52 21.12 24.65
C PRO A 496 -22.21 20.81 25.36
N LEU A 497 -22.11 19.62 26.00
CA LEU A 497 -20.90 19.18 26.70
C LEU A 497 -19.74 18.93 25.72
N ASN A 498 -20.02 18.34 24.57
CA ASN A 498 -19.00 18.08 23.53
C ASN A 498 -18.48 19.39 22.94
N TRP A 499 -19.37 20.36 22.69
CA TRP A 499 -18.98 21.70 22.22
C TRP A 499 -18.26 22.52 23.28
N ALA A 500 -18.63 22.39 24.56
CA ALA A 500 -17.90 23.03 25.66
C ALA A 500 -16.48 22.45 25.80
N ALA A 501 -16.32 21.14 25.67
CA ALA A 501 -15.01 20.48 25.64
C ALA A 501 -14.16 20.97 24.45
N LEU A 502 -14.77 21.10 23.26
CA LEU A 502 -14.09 21.67 22.09
C LEU A 502 -13.61 23.10 22.35
N ILE A 503 -14.45 23.96 22.92
CA ILE A 503 -14.06 25.35 23.25
C ILE A 503 -12.90 25.34 24.27
N LYS A 504 -12.98 24.51 25.31
CA LYS A 504 -11.92 24.38 26.32
C LYS A 504 -10.60 23.90 25.70
N ASP A 505 -10.66 22.88 24.85
CA ASP A 505 -9.49 22.35 24.13
C ASP A 505 -8.88 23.43 23.23
N THR A 506 -9.70 24.16 22.46
CA THR A 506 -9.21 25.26 21.60
C THR A 506 -8.54 26.37 22.40
N ALA A 507 -9.10 26.75 23.55
CA ALA A 507 -8.52 27.79 24.41
C ALA A 507 -7.18 27.36 25.00
N LEU A 508 -7.08 26.11 25.46
CA LEU A 508 -5.85 25.56 26.02
C LEU A 508 -4.74 25.46 24.96
N ILE A 509 -5.07 25.04 23.74
CA ILE A 509 -4.12 24.96 22.63
C ILE A 509 -3.71 26.38 22.19
N ALA A 510 -4.64 27.32 22.14
CA ALA A 510 -4.34 28.72 21.80
C ALA A 510 -3.36 29.36 22.78
N TRP A 511 -3.49 29.05 24.07
CA TRP A 511 -2.54 29.49 25.10
C TRP A 511 -1.18 28.79 25.05
N LYS A 512 -1.12 27.51 24.67
CA LYS A 512 0.18 26.83 24.51
C LYS A 512 0.94 27.31 23.27
N ASN A 513 0.23 27.65 22.20
CA ASN A 513 0.80 28.02 20.91
C ASN A 513 0.45 29.47 20.54
N LEU A 514 0.93 30.44 21.33
CA LEU A 514 0.65 31.87 21.10
C LEU A 514 1.02 32.32 19.67
N PHE A 515 2.17 31.87 19.15
CA PHE A 515 2.63 32.24 17.82
C PHE A 515 1.62 31.85 16.71
N LEU A 516 1.18 30.57 16.70
CA LEU A 516 0.21 30.08 15.72
C LEU A 516 -1.14 30.79 15.86
N THR A 517 -1.55 31.11 17.09
CA THR A 517 -2.80 31.84 17.37
C THR A 517 -2.74 33.27 16.83
N VAL A 518 -1.62 33.98 17.03
CA VAL A 518 -1.42 35.33 16.48
C VAL A 518 -1.39 35.30 14.96
N VAL A 519 -0.73 34.32 14.34
CA VAL A 519 -0.72 34.14 12.88
C VAL A 519 -2.13 33.87 12.36
N ALA A 520 -2.92 33.02 13.04
CA ALA A 520 -4.31 32.74 12.66
C ALA A 520 -5.20 33.99 12.74
N LEU A 521 -5.04 34.78 13.80
CA LEU A 521 -5.81 35.99 14.06
C LEU A 521 -5.45 37.09 13.05
N LEU A 522 -4.15 37.28 12.78
CA LEU A 522 -3.67 38.16 11.69
C LEU A 522 -4.17 37.69 10.33
N GLY A 523 -4.10 36.39 10.02
CA GLY A 523 -4.67 35.82 8.80
C GLY A 523 -6.16 36.15 8.67
N SER A 524 -6.94 35.94 9.73
CA SER A 524 -8.38 36.24 9.74
C SER A 524 -8.71 37.73 9.53
N ALA A 525 -7.82 38.64 9.92
CA ALA A 525 -7.99 40.09 9.77
C ALA A 525 -7.45 40.63 8.41
N VAL A 526 -6.32 40.10 7.93
CA VAL A 526 -5.66 40.54 6.67
C VAL A 526 -6.38 39.99 5.44
N LEU A 527 -6.85 38.74 5.49
CA LEU A 527 -7.55 38.09 4.38
C LEU A 527 -8.83 38.82 3.90
N PRO A 528 -9.71 39.35 4.76
CA PRO A 528 -10.86 40.15 4.32
C PRO A 528 -10.45 41.54 3.79
N MET A 529 -9.33 42.11 4.24
CA MET A 529 -8.84 43.40 3.75
C MET A 529 -8.41 43.30 2.27
N GLY A 530 -7.78 42.20 1.89
CA GLY A 530 -7.45 41.87 0.49
C GLY A 530 -8.66 41.73 -0.44
N ARG A 531 -9.86 41.45 0.09
CA ARG A 531 -11.08 41.31 -0.73
C ARG A 531 -11.52 42.63 -1.36
N ASN A 532 -11.42 43.74 -0.63
CA ASN A 532 -11.84 45.04 -1.15
C ASN A 532 -10.90 45.50 -2.26
N TRP A 533 -9.60 45.25 -2.11
CA TRP A 533 -8.61 45.49 -3.15
C TRP A 533 -8.85 44.62 -4.39
N ALA A 534 -9.01 43.29 -4.22
CA ALA A 534 -9.28 42.39 -5.34
C ALA A 534 -10.57 42.74 -6.10
N LYS A 535 -11.63 43.17 -5.39
CA LYS A 535 -12.86 43.68 -6.03
C LYS A 535 -12.62 44.93 -6.87
N ARG A 536 -11.84 45.89 -6.35
CA ARG A 536 -11.50 47.13 -7.07
C ARG A 536 -10.70 46.82 -8.34
N GLU A 537 -9.70 45.97 -8.25
CA GLU A 537 -8.90 45.55 -9.41
C GLU A 537 -9.73 44.79 -10.44
N LEU A 538 -10.66 43.91 -10.02
CA LEU A 538 -11.57 43.22 -10.93
C LEU A 538 -12.47 44.21 -11.69
N LEU A 539 -12.95 45.27 -11.04
CA LEU A 539 -13.74 46.32 -11.71
C LEU A 539 -12.88 47.11 -12.71
N ALA A 540 -11.65 47.47 -12.35
CA ALA A 540 -10.72 48.17 -13.23
C ALA A 540 -10.34 47.33 -14.46
N ILE A 541 -10.21 46.01 -14.31
CA ILE A 541 -9.99 45.08 -15.43
C ILE A 541 -11.23 45.01 -16.33
N ALA A 542 -12.43 44.96 -15.75
CA ALA A 542 -13.67 44.89 -16.51
C ALA A 542 -13.84 46.09 -17.46
N GLU A 543 -13.48 47.30 -17.01
CA GLU A 543 -13.54 48.53 -17.83
C GLU A 543 -12.55 48.49 -19.02
N LYS A 544 -11.35 47.91 -18.82
CA LYS A 544 -10.32 47.80 -19.87
C LYS A 544 -10.68 46.80 -20.98
N ILE A 545 -11.55 45.84 -20.71
CA ILE A 545 -11.95 44.79 -21.67
C ILE A 545 -13.05 45.28 -22.61
N GLU A 546 -13.87 46.25 -22.19
CA GLU A 546 -14.89 46.85 -23.05
C GLU A 546 -14.27 47.62 -24.24
N LYS A 547 -13.00 48.02 -24.13
CA LYS A 547 -12.25 48.72 -25.17
C LYS A 547 -11.42 47.75 -26.02
N ILE A 548 -11.70 47.75 -27.33
CA ILE A 548 -11.09 46.85 -28.33
C ILE A 548 -9.55 46.88 -28.35
N TYR A 549 -8.95 48.04 -28.09
CA TYR A 549 -7.51 48.26 -28.22
C TYR A 549 -6.71 47.91 -26.95
N THR A 550 -7.36 47.74 -25.81
CA THR A 550 -6.70 47.50 -24.50
C THR A 550 -6.88 46.07 -23.99
N ASP A 551 -7.61 45.22 -24.70
CA ASP A 551 -7.88 43.83 -24.33
C ASP A 551 -6.67 42.92 -24.61
N ASN A 552 -6.20 42.21 -23.58
CA ASN A 552 -5.07 41.29 -23.62
C ASN A 552 -5.37 40.06 -22.75
N PHE A 553 -4.85 38.88 -23.15
CA PHE A 553 -5.04 37.62 -22.43
C PHE A 553 -4.56 37.70 -20.97
N TYR A 554 -3.51 38.48 -20.71
CA TYR A 554 -3.00 38.75 -19.37
C TYR A 554 -4.07 39.30 -18.40
N HIS A 555 -5.04 40.08 -18.89
CA HIS A 555 -6.15 40.55 -18.07
C HIS A 555 -7.09 39.43 -17.62
N THR A 556 -7.22 38.35 -18.40
CA THR A 556 -7.98 37.16 -18.03
C THR A 556 -7.27 36.38 -16.93
N LEU A 557 -5.95 36.23 -17.02
CA LEU A 557 -5.15 35.58 -15.97
C LEU A 557 -5.17 36.39 -14.66
N LYS A 558 -5.04 37.73 -14.75
CA LYS A 558 -5.20 38.62 -13.59
C LYS A 558 -6.58 38.52 -12.97
N ALA A 559 -7.66 38.53 -13.77
CA ALA A 559 -9.01 38.40 -13.25
C ALA A 559 -9.22 37.05 -12.53
N LEU A 560 -8.64 35.97 -13.05
CA LEU A 560 -8.66 34.66 -12.40
C LEU A 560 -7.90 34.70 -11.06
N ALA A 561 -6.70 35.25 -11.04
CA ALA A 561 -5.90 35.42 -9.82
C ALA A 561 -6.64 36.25 -8.75
N TYR A 562 -7.24 37.38 -9.11
CA TYR A 562 -8.02 38.19 -8.18
C TYR A 562 -9.30 37.49 -7.70
N THR A 563 -9.92 36.68 -8.55
CA THR A 563 -11.06 35.85 -8.15
C THR A 563 -10.64 34.78 -7.13
N LEU A 564 -9.47 34.16 -7.31
CA LEU A 564 -8.90 33.23 -6.31
C LEU A 564 -8.62 33.94 -4.98
N ILE A 565 -7.96 35.11 -5.00
CA ILE A 565 -7.68 35.93 -3.80
C ILE A 565 -8.98 36.29 -3.06
N LEU A 566 -10.07 36.53 -3.79
CA LEU A 566 -11.37 36.87 -3.17
C LEU A 566 -12.02 35.66 -2.46
N VAL A 567 -11.80 34.45 -2.99
CA VAL A 567 -12.47 33.21 -2.59
C VAL A 567 -11.69 32.43 -1.52
N LEU A 568 -10.35 32.36 -1.63
CA LEU A 568 -9.45 31.61 -0.76
C LEU A 568 -9.52 31.91 0.75
N PRO A 569 -9.75 33.16 1.21
CA PRO A 569 -9.78 33.51 2.63
C PRO A 569 -10.56 32.57 3.54
N LEU A 570 -11.80 32.26 3.16
CA LEU A 570 -12.71 31.49 4.00
C LEU A 570 -12.34 30.00 4.06
N PRO A 571 -12.09 29.31 2.92
CA PRO A 571 -11.56 27.95 2.91
C PRO A 571 -10.26 27.78 3.70
N ILE A 572 -9.29 28.69 3.55
CA ILE A 572 -8.01 28.63 4.27
C ILE A 572 -8.25 28.74 5.77
N PHE A 573 -9.10 29.68 6.20
CA PHE A 573 -9.45 29.83 7.61
C PHE A 573 -10.10 28.57 8.18
N VAL A 574 -11.09 28.00 7.47
CA VAL A 574 -11.77 26.76 7.89
C VAL A 574 -10.80 25.58 7.97
N TYR A 575 -9.91 25.44 6.97
CA TYR A 575 -8.88 24.40 6.96
C TYR A 575 -7.91 24.54 8.14
N PHE A 576 -7.39 25.75 8.35
CA PHE A 576 -6.44 26.04 9.43
C PHE A 576 -7.07 25.80 10.80
N LEU A 577 -8.31 26.23 11.00
CA LEU A 577 -9.07 25.95 12.22
C LEU A 577 -9.22 24.43 12.45
N GLY A 578 -9.51 23.68 11.39
CA GLY A 578 -9.61 22.23 11.46
C GLY A 578 -8.28 21.54 11.76
N TRP A 579 -7.18 22.00 11.16
CA TRP A 579 -5.82 21.50 11.41
C TRP A 579 -5.38 21.75 12.86
N PHE A 580 -5.68 22.95 13.36
CA PHE A 580 -5.42 23.34 14.74
C PHE A 580 -6.16 22.44 15.74
N LEU A 581 -7.41 22.07 15.43
CA LEU A 581 -8.23 21.16 16.26
C LEU A 581 -7.76 19.70 16.20
N SER A 582 -7.25 19.23 15.06
CA SER A 582 -6.85 17.82 14.90
C SER A 582 -5.44 17.52 15.42
N GLY A 583 -4.58 18.53 15.58
CA GLY A 583 -3.16 18.36 15.89
C GLY A 583 -2.83 17.96 17.33
N ASN A 584 -3.81 17.92 18.24
CA ASN A 584 -3.58 17.57 19.64
C ASN A 584 -3.82 16.06 19.88
N SER A 585 -2.77 15.31 20.20
CA SER A 585 -2.85 13.89 20.58
C SER A 585 -3.61 13.65 21.89
N HIS A 586 -3.71 14.67 22.76
CA HIS A 586 -4.36 14.60 24.08
C HIS A 586 -5.75 15.27 24.12
N GLY A 587 -6.27 15.75 22.98
CA GLY A 587 -7.58 16.42 22.91
C GLY A 587 -8.73 15.43 22.98
N ALA A 588 -9.94 15.90 23.31
CA ALA A 588 -11.13 15.06 23.27
C ALA A 588 -11.35 14.49 21.85
N ALA A 589 -11.80 13.23 21.75
CA ALA A 589 -12.07 12.58 20.46
C ALA A 589 -13.03 13.38 19.56
N PHE A 590 -13.98 14.09 20.17
CA PHE A 590 -14.90 15.00 19.48
C PHE A 590 -14.16 16.18 18.81
N SER A 591 -13.21 16.82 19.50
CA SER A 591 -12.41 17.93 18.99
C SER A 591 -11.63 17.52 17.74
N LYS A 592 -11.00 16.35 17.77
CA LYS A 592 -10.29 15.77 16.62
C LYS A 592 -11.23 15.48 15.45
N ALA A 593 -12.39 14.90 15.72
CA ALA A 593 -13.40 14.59 14.70
C ALA A 593 -13.97 15.85 14.02
N VAL A 594 -14.25 16.91 14.79
CA VAL A 594 -14.67 18.21 14.24
C VAL A 594 -13.53 18.85 13.44
N GLY A 595 -12.29 18.75 13.92
CA GLY A 595 -11.11 19.25 13.22
C GLY A 595 -10.93 18.65 11.83
N LEU A 596 -11.05 17.33 11.72
CA LEU A 596 -11.00 16.62 10.44
C LEU A 596 -12.20 16.97 9.54
N GLY A 597 -13.40 17.10 10.11
CA GLY A 597 -14.59 17.54 9.38
C GLY A 597 -14.44 18.93 8.75
N LEU A 598 -13.85 19.89 9.47
CA LEU A 598 -13.57 21.22 8.96
C LEU A 598 -12.53 21.19 7.83
N GLN A 599 -11.44 20.45 8.00
CA GLN A 599 -10.41 20.29 6.96
C GLN A 599 -11.00 19.76 5.65
N SER A 600 -11.77 18.68 5.71
CA SER A 600 -12.41 18.08 4.52
C SER A 600 -13.42 19.02 3.84
N THR A 601 -14.00 19.95 4.58
CA THR A 601 -15.01 20.90 4.08
C THR A 601 -14.40 22.10 3.35
N ALA A 602 -13.13 22.41 3.60
CA ALA A 602 -12.46 23.56 2.99
C ALA A 602 -12.43 23.49 1.45
N ILE A 603 -12.13 22.32 0.87
CA ILE A 603 -12.03 22.15 -0.59
C ILE A 603 -13.40 22.34 -1.27
N PRO A 604 -14.49 21.62 -0.89
CA PRO A 604 -15.82 21.89 -1.45
C PRO A 604 -16.26 23.34 -1.31
N LEU A 605 -15.98 23.97 -0.17
CA LEU A 605 -16.29 25.37 0.07
C LEU A 605 -15.56 26.29 -0.91
N PHE A 606 -14.25 26.06 -1.12
CA PHE A 606 -13.45 26.78 -2.11
C PHE A 606 -14.01 26.63 -3.52
N VAL A 607 -14.23 25.38 -3.96
CA VAL A 607 -14.67 25.06 -5.32
C VAL A 607 -16.02 25.70 -5.63
N LEU A 608 -17.00 25.55 -4.73
CA LEU A 608 -18.35 26.11 -4.94
C LEU A 608 -18.35 27.63 -4.92
N GLN A 609 -17.57 28.24 -4.01
CA GLN A 609 -17.45 29.69 -3.94
C GLN A 609 -16.72 30.27 -5.17
N PHE A 610 -15.73 29.54 -5.70
CA PHE A 610 -15.06 29.89 -6.95
C PHE A 610 -16.04 29.88 -8.13
N PHE A 611 -16.79 28.79 -8.31
CA PHE A 611 -17.80 28.72 -9.38
C PHE A 611 -18.91 29.75 -9.22
N TYR A 612 -19.37 30.00 -7.99
CA TYR A 612 -20.37 31.04 -7.72
C TYR A 612 -19.91 32.43 -8.17
N ARG A 613 -18.61 32.74 -8.05
CA ARG A 613 -18.02 34.01 -8.51
C ARG A 613 -17.70 34.01 -10.00
N LEU A 614 -17.22 32.88 -10.53
CA LEU A 614 -16.88 32.71 -11.95
C LEU A 614 -18.10 32.98 -12.85
N PHE A 615 -19.28 32.49 -12.44
CA PHE A 615 -20.54 32.60 -13.19
C PHE A 615 -21.40 33.81 -12.81
N ALA A 616 -20.90 34.71 -11.95
CA ALA A 616 -21.63 35.92 -11.60
C ALA A 616 -21.88 36.81 -12.83
N THR A 617 -22.86 37.72 -12.74
CA THR A 617 -23.22 38.65 -13.83
C THR A 617 -22.03 39.48 -14.35
N ASN A 618 -21.11 39.86 -13.45
CA ASN A 618 -19.83 40.51 -13.76
C ASN A 618 -18.62 39.57 -13.62
N GLY A 619 -18.85 38.26 -13.67
CA GLY A 619 -17.84 37.22 -13.55
C GLY A 619 -17.08 36.97 -14.85
N ILE A 620 -16.01 36.20 -14.74
CA ILE A 620 -15.10 35.88 -15.85
C ILE A 620 -15.82 35.16 -16.98
N ALA A 621 -16.77 34.26 -16.66
CA ALA A 621 -17.48 33.48 -17.67
C ALA A 621 -18.25 34.36 -18.67
N ILE A 622 -18.93 35.40 -18.19
CA ILE A 622 -19.69 36.31 -19.06
C ILE A 622 -18.78 37.35 -19.71
N ARG A 623 -17.86 37.96 -18.94
CA ARG A 623 -17.06 39.11 -19.42
C ARG A 623 -15.88 38.70 -20.29
N HIS A 624 -15.18 37.62 -19.95
CA HIS A 624 -13.98 37.18 -20.67
C HIS A 624 -14.30 36.03 -21.64
N PHE A 625 -15.02 35.00 -21.17
CA PHE A 625 -15.36 33.84 -22.00
C PHE A 625 -16.62 34.04 -22.86
N GLN A 626 -17.33 35.16 -22.68
CA GLN A 626 -18.51 35.53 -23.47
C GLN A 626 -19.63 34.47 -23.43
N TRP A 627 -19.78 33.78 -22.29
CA TRP A 627 -20.87 32.83 -22.10
C TRP A 627 -22.22 33.52 -22.14
N GLN A 628 -23.24 32.79 -22.60
CA GLN A 628 -24.62 33.27 -22.58
C GLN A 628 -25.04 33.57 -21.12
N LYS A 629 -25.63 34.76 -20.91
CA LYS A 629 -26.03 35.24 -19.58
C LYS A 629 -26.95 34.24 -18.87
N ASP A 630 -27.88 33.63 -19.61
CA ASP A 630 -28.83 32.66 -19.06
C ASP A 630 -28.13 31.40 -18.53
N SER A 631 -27.17 30.85 -19.29
CA SER A 631 -26.38 29.68 -18.91
C SER A 631 -25.50 29.95 -17.69
N ALA A 632 -24.85 31.11 -17.63
CA ALA A 632 -24.04 31.53 -16.49
C ALA A 632 -24.91 31.75 -15.24
N ASN A 633 -26.04 32.46 -15.37
CA ASN A 633 -26.96 32.69 -14.25
C ASN A 633 -27.55 31.37 -13.70
N LEU A 634 -27.83 30.40 -14.57
CA LEU A 634 -28.29 29.08 -14.14
C LEU A 634 -27.23 28.38 -13.28
N LEU A 635 -25.97 28.34 -13.74
CA LEU A 635 -24.85 27.76 -12.99
C LEU A 635 -24.58 28.49 -11.67
N GLN A 636 -24.66 29.82 -11.67
CA GLN A 636 -24.52 30.63 -10.46
C GLN A 636 -25.60 30.28 -9.43
N ARG A 637 -26.87 30.18 -9.86
CA ARG A 637 -27.99 29.77 -8.99
C ARG A 637 -27.77 28.37 -8.43
N GLN A 638 -27.31 27.42 -9.26
CA GLN A 638 -27.03 26.06 -8.80
C GLN A 638 -25.89 26.03 -7.76
N ALA A 639 -24.79 26.73 -7.99
CA ALA A 639 -23.69 26.84 -7.03
C ALA A 639 -24.15 27.51 -5.71
N ALA A 640 -25.07 28.48 -5.78
CA ALA A 640 -25.54 29.24 -4.63
C ALA A 640 -26.31 28.41 -3.59
N TRP A 641 -27.17 27.48 -4.03
CA TRP A 641 -27.88 26.60 -3.10
C TRP A 641 -27.07 25.36 -2.74
N LEU A 642 -26.27 24.81 -3.68
CA LEU A 642 -25.44 23.64 -3.43
C LEU A 642 -24.44 23.88 -2.30
N ARG A 643 -23.89 25.09 -2.13
CA ARG A 643 -23.00 25.40 -1.01
C ARG A 643 -23.65 25.16 0.36
N PHE A 644 -24.96 25.35 0.50
CA PHE A 644 -25.66 25.14 1.77
C PHE A 644 -26.01 23.67 2.02
N VAL A 645 -25.83 22.80 1.04
CA VAL A 645 -26.08 21.35 1.18
C VAL A 645 -24.76 20.58 1.20
N ILE A 646 -23.85 20.87 0.26
CA ILE A 646 -22.55 20.21 0.14
C ILE A 646 -21.65 20.49 1.33
N VAL A 647 -21.53 21.75 1.75
CA VAL A 647 -20.60 22.14 2.82
C VAL A 647 -20.99 21.49 4.16
N PRO A 648 -22.26 21.58 4.64
CA PRO A 648 -22.65 20.89 5.87
C PRO A 648 -22.64 19.36 5.72
N GLY A 649 -23.03 18.81 4.57
CA GLY A 649 -23.05 17.37 4.37
C GLY A 649 -21.65 16.74 4.42
N VAL A 650 -20.66 17.36 3.77
CA VAL A 650 -19.26 16.90 3.82
C VAL A 650 -18.70 17.01 5.23
N PHE A 651 -19.00 18.10 5.94
CA PHE A 651 -18.61 18.29 7.34
C PHE A 651 -19.13 17.13 8.21
N ILE A 652 -20.44 16.84 8.13
CA ILE A 652 -21.08 15.78 8.90
C ILE A 652 -20.44 14.42 8.62
N ILE A 653 -20.32 14.03 7.35
CA ILE A 653 -19.75 12.73 6.94
C ILE A 653 -18.36 12.51 7.54
N ASN A 654 -17.49 13.51 7.45
CA ASN A 654 -16.10 13.40 7.89
C ASN A 654 -15.98 13.45 9.41
N THR A 655 -16.76 14.29 10.09
CA THR A 655 -16.79 14.28 11.57
C THR A 655 -17.32 12.96 12.11
N THR A 656 -18.35 12.38 11.50
CA THR A 656 -18.88 11.09 11.92
C THR A 656 -17.91 9.94 11.63
N GLY A 657 -17.23 9.95 10.48
CA GLY A 657 -16.27 8.91 10.10
C GLY A 657 -14.98 8.93 10.93
N ALA A 658 -14.59 10.08 11.47
CA ALA A 658 -13.39 10.25 12.29
C ALA A 658 -13.57 9.87 13.78
N SER A 659 -14.80 9.59 14.22
CA SER A 659 -15.09 9.34 15.62
C SER A 659 -14.81 7.89 16.01
N ALA A 660 -14.06 7.67 17.10
CA ALA A 660 -13.72 6.33 17.59
C ALA A 660 -14.93 5.48 18.02
N VAL A 661 -16.08 6.10 18.29
CA VAL A 661 -17.34 5.43 18.65
C VAL A 661 -18.14 5.11 17.38
N SER A 662 -17.68 4.08 16.66
CA SER A 662 -18.18 3.71 15.32
C SER A 662 -19.67 3.34 15.26
N SER A 663 -20.30 2.87 16.34
CA SER A 663 -21.68 2.38 16.28
C SER A 663 -22.74 3.49 16.19
N HIS A 664 -22.47 4.69 16.72
CA HIS A 664 -23.44 5.77 16.77
C HIS A 664 -23.18 6.85 15.72
N SER A 665 -21.98 6.96 15.15
CA SER A 665 -21.65 8.04 14.21
C SER A 665 -22.06 7.74 12.76
N ASP A 666 -22.06 6.46 12.34
CA ASP A 666 -22.27 6.06 10.94
C ASP A 666 -23.65 6.42 10.38
N ASN A 667 -24.69 6.46 11.22
CA ASN A 667 -26.07 6.73 10.77
C ASN A 667 -26.26 8.18 10.27
N LEU A 668 -25.68 9.15 10.97
CA LEU A 668 -25.79 10.56 10.57
C LEU A 668 -24.95 10.86 9.33
N GLY A 669 -23.76 10.26 9.21
CA GLY A 669 -22.95 10.33 8.00
C GLY A 669 -23.68 9.75 6.78
N ARG A 670 -24.36 8.61 6.95
CA ARG A 670 -25.20 7.99 5.92
C ARG A 670 -26.35 8.87 5.47
N LEU A 671 -27.08 9.49 6.41
CA LEU A 671 -28.13 10.46 6.07
C LEU A 671 -27.57 11.65 5.28
N ALA A 672 -26.44 12.21 5.72
CA ALA A 672 -25.78 13.30 5.01
C ALA A 672 -25.38 12.89 3.58
N LEU A 673 -24.83 11.68 3.38
CA LEU A 673 -24.48 11.16 2.06
C LEU A 673 -25.72 11.02 1.14
N ILE A 674 -26.83 10.50 1.66
CA ILE A 674 -28.09 10.39 0.91
C ILE A 674 -28.59 11.79 0.49
N LEU A 675 -28.59 12.77 1.41
CA LEU A 675 -28.97 14.15 1.08
C LEU A 675 -28.05 14.79 0.03
N LEU A 676 -26.74 14.56 0.13
CA LEU A 676 -25.76 15.07 -0.84
C LEU A 676 -25.97 14.48 -2.24
N THR A 677 -26.17 13.16 -2.32
CA THR A 677 -26.36 12.45 -3.59
C THR A 677 -27.69 12.80 -4.25
N VAL A 678 -28.76 12.94 -3.47
CA VAL A 678 -30.04 13.49 -3.95
C VAL A 678 -29.89 14.93 -4.44
N ALA A 679 -29.16 15.78 -3.72
CA ALA A 679 -28.88 17.14 -4.15
C ALA A 679 -28.08 17.19 -5.46
N LEU A 680 -27.10 16.30 -5.64
CA LEU A 680 -26.37 16.14 -6.91
C LEU A 680 -27.30 15.67 -8.05
N SER A 681 -28.24 14.76 -7.78
CA SER A 681 -29.25 14.35 -8.75
C SER A 681 -30.13 15.54 -9.20
N VAL A 682 -30.63 16.33 -8.24
CA VAL A 682 -31.40 17.56 -8.51
C VAL A 682 -30.57 18.58 -9.29
N PHE A 683 -29.29 18.73 -8.96
CA PHE A 683 -28.36 19.57 -9.70
C PHE A 683 -28.24 19.14 -11.16
N PHE A 684 -27.97 17.86 -11.44
CA PHE A 684 -27.88 17.35 -12.81
C PHE A 684 -29.21 17.48 -13.56
N ALA A 685 -30.33 17.17 -12.91
CA ALA A 685 -31.66 17.30 -13.50
C ALA A 685 -31.95 18.75 -13.93
N ARG A 686 -31.60 19.74 -13.09
CA ARG A 686 -31.77 21.17 -13.43
C ARG A 686 -30.77 21.66 -14.47
N LEU A 687 -29.53 21.19 -14.40
CA LEU A 687 -28.43 21.64 -15.26
C LEU A 687 -28.58 21.13 -16.71
N LEU A 688 -28.94 19.86 -16.84
CA LEU A 688 -29.00 19.15 -18.12
C LEU A 688 -30.42 19.05 -18.69
N ASN A 689 -31.40 19.71 -18.08
CA ASN A 689 -32.77 19.71 -18.56
C ASN A 689 -32.82 20.15 -20.04
N PRO A 690 -33.38 19.34 -20.96
CA PRO A 690 -33.45 19.67 -22.38
C PRO A 690 -34.15 20.99 -22.71
N THR A 691 -35.10 21.44 -21.87
CA THR A 691 -35.93 22.62 -22.14
C THR A 691 -35.45 23.89 -21.45
N THR A 692 -34.88 23.78 -20.25
CA THR A 692 -34.48 24.93 -19.41
C THR A 692 -33.00 24.95 -19.03
N GLY A 693 -32.25 23.88 -19.31
CA GLY A 693 -30.86 23.71 -18.90
C GLY A 693 -29.83 24.30 -19.87
N LEU A 694 -28.55 24.00 -19.62
CA LEU A 694 -27.41 24.51 -20.40
C LEU A 694 -27.45 24.10 -21.89
N LEU A 695 -28.08 22.96 -22.19
CA LEU A 695 -28.13 22.39 -23.54
C LEU A 695 -29.28 22.93 -24.39
N LYS A 696 -30.16 23.77 -23.83
CA LYS A 696 -31.35 24.31 -24.53
C LYS A 696 -30.99 24.94 -25.88
N GLY A 697 -29.96 25.80 -25.91
CA GLY A 697 -29.53 26.49 -27.13
C GLY A 697 -28.95 25.52 -28.17
N TYR A 698 -28.20 24.51 -27.72
CA TYR A 698 -27.62 23.50 -28.61
C TYR A 698 -28.69 22.58 -29.21
N ILE A 699 -29.62 22.11 -28.38
CA ILE A 699 -30.73 21.21 -28.76
C ILE A 699 -31.66 21.89 -29.76
N LYS A 700 -31.98 23.18 -29.54
CA LYS A 700 -32.82 23.96 -30.46
C LYS A 700 -32.14 24.15 -31.82
N ASN A 701 -30.82 24.36 -31.85
CA ASN A 701 -30.08 24.66 -33.07
C ASN A 701 -29.60 23.43 -33.83
N ASN A 702 -29.62 22.23 -33.23
CA ASN A 702 -29.11 20.99 -33.83
C ASN A 702 -30.10 19.82 -33.60
N SER A 703 -31.38 20.01 -33.97
CA SER A 703 -32.45 19.03 -33.72
C SER A 703 -32.20 17.66 -34.36
N ASP A 704 -31.44 17.61 -35.46
CA ASP A 704 -31.18 16.39 -36.22
C ASP A 704 -29.96 15.59 -35.74
N ASP A 705 -29.16 16.15 -34.82
CA ASP A 705 -27.96 15.50 -34.29
C ASP A 705 -28.33 14.26 -33.45
N TRP A 706 -27.59 13.16 -33.64
CA TRP A 706 -27.79 11.88 -32.94
C TRP A 706 -27.78 12.07 -31.41
N PHE A 707 -26.86 12.91 -30.90
CA PHE A 707 -26.76 13.20 -29.47
C PHE A 707 -28.04 13.83 -28.89
N VAL A 708 -28.71 14.67 -29.68
CA VAL A 708 -29.96 15.33 -29.28
C VAL A 708 -31.14 14.36 -29.30
N LYS A 709 -31.18 13.43 -30.26
CA LYS A 709 -32.18 12.35 -30.30
C LYS A 709 -32.05 11.40 -29.11
N LEU A 710 -30.81 11.10 -28.69
CA LEU A 710 -30.51 10.24 -27.55
C LEU A 710 -30.84 10.88 -26.18
N ARG A 711 -31.36 12.11 -26.13
CA ARG A 711 -31.70 12.81 -24.88
C ARG A 711 -32.63 12.05 -23.96
N TYR A 712 -33.54 11.26 -24.52
CA TYR A 712 -34.47 10.46 -23.71
C TYR A 712 -33.78 9.30 -22.98
N ILE A 713 -32.55 8.94 -23.37
CA ILE A 713 -31.74 7.89 -22.73
C ILE A 713 -30.67 8.50 -21.83
N TRP A 714 -29.85 9.42 -22.35
CA TRP A 714 -28.73 9.94 -21.55
C TRP A 714 -29.22 10.81 -20.37
N TYR A 715 -30.31 11.58 -20.53
CA TYR A 715 -30.83 12.45 -19.46
C TYR A 715 -31.27 11.66 -18.21
N PRO A 716 -32.15 10.63 -18.29
CA PRO A 716 -32.50 9.85 -17.11
C PRO A 716 -31.30 9.09 -16.54
N VAL A 717 -30.36 8.65 -17.38
CA VAL A 717 -29.16 7.93 -16.92
C VAL A 717 -28.24 8.83 -16.07
N VAL A 718 -28.01 10.08 -16.47
CA VAL A 718 -27.17 10.99 -15.64
C VAL A 718 -27.83 11.23 -14.28
N ILE A 719 -29.16 11.37 -14.26
CA ILE A 719 -29.94 11.62 -13.04
C ILE A 719 -29.96 10.37 -12.15
N SER A 720 -29.98 9.17 -12.74
CA SER A 720 -30.01 7.92 -12.01
C SER A 720 -28.67 7.60 -11.35
N ILE A 721 -27.53 8.04 -11.88
CA ILE A 721 -26.20 7.75 -11.29
C ILE A 721 -26.13 8.14 -9.80
N PRO A 722 -26.38 9.40 -9.38
CA PRO A 722 -26.39 9.74 -7.96
C PRO A 722 -27.48 9.01 -7.15
N LEU A 723 -28.63 8.68 -7.77
CA LEU A 723 -29.71 7.95 -7.10
C LEU A 723 -29.35 6.49 -6.83
N VAL A 724 -28.61 5.85 -7.74
CA VAL A 724 -28.08 4.49 -7.52
C VAL A 724 -27.08 4.51 -6.36
N ILE A 725 -26.22 5.53 -6.27
CA ILE A 725 -25.32 5.72 -5.13
C ILE A 725 -26.11 5.89 -3.82
N ALA A 726 -27.19 6.68 -3.83
CA ALA A 726 -28.09 6.79 -2.69
C ALA A 726 -28.73 5.43 -2.35
N GLY A 727 -29.10 4.63 -3.35
CA GLY A 727 -29.60 3.27 -3.20
C GLY A 727 -28.61 2.33 -2.49
N PHE A 728 -27.33 2.37 -2.87
CA PHE A 728 -26.25 1.64 -2.16
C PHE A 728 -26.16 2.08 -0.70
N ALA A 729 -26.22 3.39 -0.44
CA ALA A 729 -26.27 3.89 0.91
C ALA A 729 -27.48 3.32 1.66
N VAL A 730 -28.68 3.32 1.10
CA VAL A 730 -29.92 2.79 1.73
C VAL A 730 -29.88 1.27 1.97
N SER A 731 -29.23 0.50 1.09
CA SER A 731 -29.15 -0.97 1.22
C SER A 731 -28.04 -1.48 2.15
N GLY A 732 -27.19 -0.60 2.70
CA GLY A 732 -26.17 -0.94 3.71
C GLY A 732 -24.73 -0.83 3.21
N TYR A 733 -24.53 -0.50 1.93
CA TYR A 733 -23.23 -0.27 1.29
C TYR A 733 -22.81 1.20 1.42
N TYR A 734 -22.88 1.75 2.64
CA TYR A 734 -22.54 3.14 2.95
C TYR A 734 -21.12 3.52 2.50
N LEU A 735 -20.11 2.70 2.81
CA LEU A 735 -18.73 2.97 2.40
C LEU A 735 -18.54 2.93 0.88
N SER A 736 -19.14 1.95 0.20
CA SER A 736 -19.13 1.86 -1.27
C SER A 736 -19.78 3.08 -1.91
N ALA A 737 -20.89 3.54 -1.33
CA ALA A 737 -21.57 4.75 -1.77
C ALA A 737 -20.71 6.01 -1.57
N LEU A 738 -19.96 6.09 -0.48
CA LEU A 738 -19.04 7.20 -0.19
C LEU A 738 -17.92 7.26 -1.24
N GLU A 739 -17.28 6.11 -1.54
CA GLU A 739 -16.26 6.02 -2.59
C GLU A 739 -16.80 6.38 -3.97
N LEU A 740 -17.95 5.82 -4.37
CA LEU A 740 -18.60 6.14 -5.65
C LEU A 740 -18.96 7.63 -5.74
N GLN A 741 -19.45 8.22 -4.65
CA GLN A 741 -19.75 9.65 -4.56
C GLN A 741 -18.49 10.50 -4.72
N GLN A 742 -17.38 10.10 -4.10
CA GLN A 742 -16.10 10.80 -4.24
C GLN A 742 -15.58 10.74 -5.67
N LYS A 743 -15.61 9.57 -6.33
CA LYS A 743 -15.22 9.43 -7.74
C LYS A 743 -16.11 10.28 -8.64
N LEU A 744 -17.42 10.28 -8.44
CA LEU A 744 -18.36 11.14 -9.17
C LEU A 744 -17.99 12.62 -9.02
N VAL A 745 -17.69 13.07 -7.80
CA VAL A 745 -17.28 14.46 -7.55
C VAL A 745 -15.96 14.81 -8.23
N VAL A 746 -14.97 13.90 -8.21
CA VAL A 746 -13.69 14.09 -8.92
C VAL A 746 -13.92 14.18 -10.42
N THR A 747 -14.75 13.32 -11.01
CA THR A 747 -15.10 13.36 -12.44
C THR A 747 -15.77 14.69 -12.80
N VAL A 748 -16.72 15.16 -11.98
CA VAL A 748 -17.38 16.46 -12.19
C VAL A 748 -16.37 17.60 -12.12
N ARG A 749 -15.48 17.62 -11.12
CA ARG A 749 -14.43 18.64 -11.00
C ARG A 749 -13.50 18.62 -12.20
N LEU A 750 -13.13 17.44 -12.69
CA LEU A 750 -12.30 17.28 -13.88
C LEU A 750 -12.99 17.83 -15.13
N ILE A 751 -14.27 17.50 -15.35
CA ILE A 751 -15.07 18.03 -16.47
C ILE A 751 -15.08 19.56 -16.43
N PHE A 752 -15.41 20.17 -15.29
CA PHE A 752 -15.41 21.63 -15.18
C PHE A 752 -14.02 22.26 -15.37
N SER A 753 -12.97 21.59 -14.88
CA SER A 753 -11.58 22.06 -15.05
C SER A 753 -11.18 22.05 -16.52
N VAL A 754 -11.48 20.96 -17.23
CA VAL A 754 -11.25 20.85 -18.68
C VAL A 754 -12.02 21.91 -19.45
N VAL A 755 -13.28 22.18 -19.09
CA VAL A 755 -14.08 23.24 -19.71
C VAL A 755 -13.45 24.62 -19.51
N ILE A 756 -12.98 24.95 -18.29
CA ILE A 756 -12.31 26.23 -18.03
C ILE A 756 -11.02 26.35 -18.85
N ILE A 757 -10.18 25.32 -18.87
CA ILE A 757 -8.93 25.31 -19.64
C ILE A 757 -9.22 25.50 -21.13
N HIS A 758 -10.22 24.81 -21.65
CA HIS A 758 -10.65 24.93 -23.03
C HIS A 758 -11.08 26.37 -23.37
N GLU A 759 -11.88 27.01 -22.52
CA GLU A 759 -12.31 28.40 -22.69
C GLU A 759 -11.14 29.39 -22.58
N MET A 760 -10.16 29.12 -21.70
CA MET A 760 -8.93 29.91 -21.64
C MET A 760 -8.13 29.83 -22.95
N VAL A 761 -8.01 28.64 -23.54
CA VAL A 761 -7.31 28.45 -24.82
C VAL A 761 -8.06 29.15 -25.97
N ILE A 762 -9.39 29.02 -26.03
CA ILE A 762 -10.20 29.73 -27.04
C ILE A 762 -10.05 31.25 -26.87
N ARG A 763 -10.11 31.75 -25.64
CA ARG A 763 -9.93 33.18 -25.36
C ARG A 763 -8.54 33.67 -25.80
N TRP A 764 -7.50 32.88 -25.55
CA TRP A 764 -6.15 33.22 -26.01
C TRP A 764 -6.06 33.28 -27.53
N LEU A 765 -6.51 32.23 -28.24
CA LEU A 765 -6.47 32.15 -29.70
C LEU A 765 -7.30 33.26 -30.37
N THR A 766 -8.48 33.57 -29.84
CA THR A 766 -9.35 34.63 -30.38
C THR A 766 -8.70 36.01 -30.25
N LEU A 767 -8.03 36.29 -29.13
CA LEU A 767 -7.31 37.55 -28.93
C LEU A 767 -6.08 37.65 -29.82
N VAL A 768 -5.30 36.57 -29.97
CA VAL A 768 -4.15 36.54 -30.87
C VAL A 768 -4.58 36.76 -32.32
N ASN A 769 -5.62 36.07 -32.78
CA ASN A 769 -6.14 36.22 -34.13
C ASN A 769 -6.65 37.65 -34.39
N ARG A 770 -7.30 38.26 -33.39
CA ARG A 770 -7.74 39.66 -33.45
C ARG A 770 -6.56 40.63 -33.54
N GLN A 771 -5.50 40.42 -32.77
CA GLN A 771 -4.29 41.24 -32.82
C GLN A 771 -3.58 41.13 -34.17
N LEU A 772 -3.49 39.92 -34.73
CA LEU A 772 -2.95 39.69 -36.08
C LEU A 772 -3.79 40.37 -37.15
N ALA A 773 -5.13 40.26 -37.09
CA ALA A 773 -6.03 40.94 -38.01
C ALA A 773 -5.88 42.47 -37.95
N LEU A 774 -5.72 43.05 -36.75
CA LEU A 774 -5.47 44.48 -36.56
C LEU A 774 -4.09 44.91 -37.10
N LYS A 775 -3.05 44.09 -36.90
CA LYS A 775 -1.71 44.34 -37.45
C LYS A 775 -1.73 44.32 -38.97
N ASN A 776 -2.40 43.35 -39.58
CA ASN A 776 -2.55 43.24 -41.02
C ASN A 776 -3.36 44.41 -41.62
N ALA A 777 -4.42 44.85 -40.93
CA ALA A 777 -5.21 46.01 -41.36
C ALA A 777 -4.42 47.33 -41.28
N ARG A 778 -3.49 47.46 -40.31
CA ARG A 778 -2.58 48.62 -40.21
C ARG A 778 -1.44 48.59 -41.23
N GLN A 779 -0.99 47.42 -41.67
CA GLN A 779 0.02 47.30 -42.73
C GLN A 779 -0.54 47.51 -44.14
N LYS A 780 -1.85 47.33 -44.33
CA LYS A 780 -2.56 47.59 -45.60
C LYS A 780 -2.99 49.06 -45.77
N ARG A 781 -3.00 49.85 -44.70
CA ARG A 781 -3.22 51.31 -44.72
C ARG A 781 -1.87 51.99 -44.72
#